data_AF-A0A411WNN8-F1
#
_entry.id   AF-A0A411WNN8-F1
#
_cell.length_a   1.000
_cell.length_b   1.000
_cell.length_c   1.000
_cell.angle_alpha   90.00
_cell.angle_beta   90.00
_cell.angle_gamma   90.00
#
_symmetry.space_group_name_H-M   'P 1'
#
loop_
_entity.id
_entity.type
_entity.pdbx_description
1 polymer ?
#
loop_
_entity_poly.entity_id
_entity_poly.type
_entity_poly.pdbx_seq_one_letter_code
_entity_poly.pdbx_strand_id
1 'polypeptide(L)'
;MKMKLLSKAFLVLGFCSMASSAMALEAWSGQEGSDNYQVIYSGNVYTNAWWVGASDCPASSIQNPDSNAWRFVRAATEQEIKQYGNPTTCDVSNGAGAVVAPNFDNTQSYTKGTVVAAAGATYKATADIPDHTFEPGKSNPWKAYAAAPGWAADKVYDAGEIVIVNGQGYKSLFYNIGDNPASVDNQSPDGNNGRPWQSLGPLTNFTDQELAKAPTLNLEMTYASGALVKYQSIPYVAQSQVHKVKPDDKTSWEIYIDWTGTKERVGKPNSTWPKHVYAPYVDFTLNSIPDLASLSKSQNITHYTLAFIVAKDANTCLPTWGTAYNINDYTQYRKIKELREAGGDVMVSIGGANNTPLAAACKNVDDLQKQYYDIVDNLNLNVLDFDIEGNWVADSESIQRRNEAVKKVQDRWRQEGRKVGIWYTLPILPTGLTQEGIYVLNDAKAKGVDLAGVNVMTMDYGNSICQSAGTEGQNIHAKCATSAVDNLFSQVKAIWPEKDDATVNGMLGTTPMIGYNDVQGEVFFMSDARVVFQQAKDRNIGMIGIWSMFRDQPGTAGYVGPENSGMTEQQAPIYAYSKVFAPFTTTSGGQPVPPVTGNVPPVANAGISQTVDGSQAITLDGSGSTDQDGDALTYQWEQTGGPAVTLTGADAAKATFSVEQPVQHATYKFRLTVKDSEHSAYADTTVSVVNAAQPIAPTLTLAPSWQVQSGSQVVITATATDPDSTGNQLTWSWTIPSQLTQVTGQGTNTLTITAPSVTTVKSYQLTARVIDQNNLSATANTALQVNPVATPTPPTPSGDYQYTYPKDISKYTAGTRVLGKDGSIYECKPFPYSGWCSQAAWAYEPGKGVNWKDAWDKR
;
A
#
# COMPACT_ATOMS: atom_id res chain seq x y z
N MET A 1 83.67 17.46 -8.92
CA MET A 1 84.29 17.31 -10.24
C MET A 1 83.29 17.80 -11.29
N LYS A 2 83.58 18.95 -11.92
CA LYS A 2 83.05 19.55 -13.18
C LYS A 2 81.53 19.66 -13.47
N MET A 3 81.08 20.93 -13.55
CA MET A 3 79.94 21.45 -14.30
C MET A 3 80.05 21.25 -15.83
N LYS A 4 78.90 21.27 -16.55
CA LYS A 4 78.62 21.98 -17.84
C LYS A 4 77.13 21.76 -18.22
N LEU A 5 76.24 22.76 -18.24
CA LEU A 5 75.98 23.85 -19.24
C LEU A 5 74.96 23.50 -20.35
N LEU A 6 73.73 24.03 -20.19
CA LEU A 6 72.75 24.61 -21.14
C LEU A 6 72.83 24.31 -22.66
N SER A 7 71.70 23.89 -23.29
CA SER A 7 70.86 24.73 -24.18
C SER A 7 69.77 23.97 -25.02
N LYS A 8 68.51 24.43 -24.88
CA LYS A 8 67.39 24.62 -25.86
C LYS A 8 66.98 23.52 -26.89
N ALA A 9 65.73 23.04 -26.84
CA ALA A 9 64.59 23.53 -27.67
C ALA A 9 63.29 22.71 -27.49
N PHE A 10 62.19 23.43 -27.17
CA PHE A 10 60.75 23.16 -27.33
C PHE A 10 60.20 21.73 -27.48
N LEU A 11 59.38 21.32 -26.50
CA LEU A 11 58.04 20.80 -26.79
C LEU A 11 57.11 20.99 -25.57
N VAL A 12 55.96 21.59 -25.86
CA VAL A 12 54.83 21.84 -24.97
C VAL A 12 54.34 20.52 -24.38
N LEU A 13 54.35 20.39 -23.05
CA LEU A 13 53.57 19.40 -22.32
C LEU A 13 53.27 19.98 -20.94
N GLY A 14 51.99 20.23 -20.72
CA GLY A 14 51.47 20.77 -19.48
C GLY A 14 51.81 19.86 -18.30
N PHE A 15 52.14 20.49 -17.19
CA PHE A 15 51.96 19.89 -15.87
C PHE A 15 50.46 19.58 -15.71
N CYS A 16 50.06 18.36 -16.05
CA CYS A 16 48.86 17.77 -15.48
C CYS A 16 49.32 17.09 -14.19
N SER A 17 49.12 17.79 -13.08
CA SER A 17 49.05 17.17 -11.76
C SER A 17 48.20 15.89 -11.86
N MET A 18 48.72 14.77 -11.35
CA MET A 18 47.88 13.62 -11.02
C MET A 18 46.84 14.11 -10.02
N ALA A 19 45.64 14.43 -10.51
CA ALA A 19 44.49 14.61 -9.65
C ALA A 19 44.09 13.20 -9.20
N SER A 20 44.58 12.80 -8.03
CA SER A 20 43.85 11.84 -7.21
C SER A 20 42.40 12.29 -7.18
N SER A 21 41.47 11.42 -7.58
CA SER A 21 40.03 11.68 -7.55
C SER A 21 39.67 12.35 -6.22
N ALA A 22 39.40 13.65 -6.26
CA ALA A 22 39.00 14.37 -5.07
C ALA A 22 37.67 13.74 -4.62
N MET A 23 37.64 13.20 -3.41
CA MET A 23 36.39 12.73 -2.81
C MET A 23 35.40 13.89 -2.86
N ALA A 24 34.17 13.64 -3.29
CA ALA A 24 33.16 14.69 -3.37
C ALA A 24 32.88 15.18 -1.94
N LEU A 25 33.37 16.36 -1.61
CA LEU A 25 33.11 17.03 -0.33
C LEU A 25 31.67 17.54 -0.33
N GLU A 26 30.89 17.17 0.68
CA GLU A 26 29.49 17.60 0.86
C GLU A 26 29.24 18.10 2.28
N ALA A 27 28.07 18.66 2.60
CA ALA A 27 27.70 18.94 3.99
C ALA A 27 27.17 17.68 4.70
N TRP A 28 27.45 17.55 6.00
CA TRP A 28 26.89 16.46 6.80
C TRP A 28 25.37 16.61 6.92
N SER A 29 24.64 15.54 6.63
CA SER A 29 23.18 15.53 6.66
C SER A 29 22.60 14.19 7.11
N GLY A 30 23.37 13.40 7.86
CA GLY A 30 22.97 12.05 8.25
C GLY A 30 23.35 10.96 7.26
N GLN A 31 24.53 11.08 6.64
CA GLN A 31 25.07 10.04 5.77
C GLN A 31 25.01 8.68 6.48
N GLU A 32 24.41 7.70 5.81
CA GLU A 32 24.26 6.34 6.32
C GLU A 32 24.86 5.35 5.34
N GLY A 33 25.62 4.38 5.84
CA GLY A 33 26.25 3.35 5.02
C GLY A 33 27.75 3.23 5.27
N SER A 34 28.35 2.26 4.60
CA SER A 34 29.78 1.97 4.65
C SER A 34 30.58 2.65 3.53
N ASP A 35 29.93 3.47 2.69
CA ASP A 35 30.62 4.25 1.65
C ASP A 35 31.61 5.25 2.28
N ASN A 36 32.68 5.61 1.57
CA ASN A 36 33.69 6.53 2.08
C ASN A 36 33.26 7.99 1.84
N TYR A 37 32.66 8.61 2.86
CA TYR A 37 32.13 9.97 2.86
C TYR A 37 33.20 11.00 3.22
N GLN A 38 33.13 12.20 2.63
CA GLN A 38 33.77 13.41 3.17
C GLN A 38 32.74 14.52 3.38
N VAL A 39 32.52 14.91 4.63
CA VAL A 39 31.42 15.80 5.03
C VAL A 39 31.89 17.04 5.78
N ILE A 40 31.28 18.20 5.52
CA ILE A 40 31.46 19.44 6.25
C ILE A 40 30.47 19.47 7.42
N TYR A 41 30.97 19.63 8.64
CA TYR A 41 30.19 19.81 9.85
C TYR A 41 30.91 20.76 10.82
N SER A 42 30.21 21.76 11.34
CA SER A 42 30.69 22.73 12.33
C SER A 42 32.05 23.35 11.97
N GLY A 43 32.22 23.70 10.69
CA GLY A 43 33.41 24.34 10.12
C GLY A 43 34.55 23.39 9.75
N ASN A 44 34.34 22.07 9.86
CA ASN A 44 35.37 21.05 9.67
C ASN A 44 34.95 19.97 8.68
N VAL A 45 35.92 19.35 8.01
CA VAL A 45 35.75 18.20 7.12
C VAL A 45 36.01 16.92 7.90
N TYR A 46 35.11 15.95 7.81
CA TYR A 46 35.20 14.63 8.41
C TYR A 46 35.11 13.53 7.36
N THR A 47 35.69 12.37 7.63
CA THR A 47 35.56 11.15 6.82
C THR A 47 35.11 10.01 7.71
N ASN A 48 34.26 9.10 7.24
CA ASN A 48 33.87 7.96 8.05
C ASN A 48 34.99 6.89 8.08
N ALA A 49 35.13 6.21 9.22
CA ALA A 49 36.11 5.14 9.41
C ALA A 49 35.52 3.74 9.19
N TRP A 50 34.19 3.60 9.31
CA TRP A 50 33.39 2.40 9.07
C TRP A 50 31.94 2.84 8.77
N TRP A 51 30.99 1.90 8.81
CA TRP A 51 29.57 2.19 8.65
C TRP A 51 29.12 3.32 9.60
N VAL A 52 28.55 4.37 9.03
CA VAL A 52 27.88 5.45 9.77
C VAL A 52 26.38 5.20 9.70
N GLY A 53 25.70 5.30 10.84
CA GLY A 53 24.25 5.42 10.89
C GLY A 53 23.83 6.88 10.73
N ALA A 54 22.59 7.14 10.30
CA ALA A 54 22.11 8.52 10.19
C ALA A 54 22.30 9.31 11.50
N SER A 55 22.14 8.67 12.67
CA SER A 55 22.36 9.27 14.00
C SER A 55 23.81 9.53 14.39
N ASP A 56 24.78 8.99 13.64
CA ASP A 56 26.19 9.13 13.97
C ASP A 56 26.65 10.52 13.57
N CYS A 57 26.67 11.43 14.54
CA CYS A 57 27.06 12.80 14.30
C CYS A 57 28.58 13.01 14.29
N PRO A 58 29.13 13.78 13.35
CA PRO A 58 30.51 14.24 13.39
C PRO A 58 30.71 15.11 14.64
N ALA A 59 31.48 14.64 15.61
CA ALA A 59 31.69 15.39 16.85
C ALA A 59 32.78 16.45 16.63
N SER A 60 32.57 17.65 17.14
CA SER A 60 33.54 18.75 17.08
C SER A 60 34.71 18.60 18.07
N SER A 61 34.69 17.61 18.97
CA SER A 61 35.69 17.49 20.01
C SER A 61 36.85 16.56 19.62
N ILE A 62 38.06 17.08 19.81
CA ILE A 62 39.40 16.47 19.64
C ILE A 62 39.61 15.18 20.48
N GLN A 63 38.56 14.63 21.10
CA GLN A 63 38.65 13.45 21.97
C GLN A 63 38.26 12.12 21.31
N ASN A 64 37.88 12.10 20.03
CA ASN A 64 37.77 10.93 19.15
C ASN A 64 37.69 9.56 19.87
N PRO A 65 36.58 9.25 20.58
CA PRO A 65 36.44 7.93 21.18
C PRO A 65 36.35 6.89 20.07
N ASP A 66 36.87 5.68 20.31
CA ASP A 66 36.81 4.55 19.37
C ASP A 66 35.37 4.16 18.95
N SER A 67 34.35 4.78 19.56
CA SER A 67 32.94 4.63 19.25
C SER A 67 32.36 5.65 18.24
N ASN A 68 33.08 6.72 17.88
CA ASN A 68 32.61 7.64 16.85
C ASN A 68 32.99 7.10 15.47
N ALA A 69 32.04 7.04 14.53
CA ALA A 69 32.29 6.57 13.17
C ALA A 69 32.97 7.62 12.27
N TRP A 70 33.05 8.90 12.69
CA TRP A 70 33.67 10.00 11.94
C TRP A 70 35.07 10.36 12.41
N ARG A 71 35.96 10.69 11.46
CA ARG A 71 37.33 11.13 11.68
C ARG A 71 37.52 12.51 11.10
N PHE A 72 37.99 13.44 11.93
CA PHE A 72 38.37 14.77 11.47
C PHE A 72 39.50 14.66 10.44
N VAL A 73 39.34 15.35 9.32
CA VAL A 73 40.32 15.43 8.23
C VAL A 73 41.04 16.78 8.28
N ARG A 74 40.28 17.89 8.21
CA ARG A 74 40.81 19.27 8.19
C ARG A 74 39.71 20.30 8.45
N ALA A 75 40.07 21.58 8.61
CA ALA A 75 39.10 22.67 8.55
C ALA A 75 38.54 22.84 7.12
N ALA A 76 37.25 23.19 7.01
CA ALA A 76 36.64 23.58 5.74
C ALA A 76 36.97 25.03 5.40
N THR A 77 37.19 25.35 4.13
CA THR A 77 37.43 26.72 3.66
C THR A 77 36.12 27.51 3.58
N GLU A 78 36.20 28.84 3.60
CA GLU A 78 35.01 29.70 3.42
C GLU A 78 34.29 29.45 2.09
N GLN A 79 35.03 29.08 1.04
CA GLN A 79 34.45 28.74 -0.27
C GLN A 79 33.70 27.41 -0.23
N GLU A 80 34.25 26.39 0.43
CA GLU A 80 33.59 25.08 0.60
C GLU A 80 32.34 25.19 1.48
N ILE A 81 32.40 25.96 2.58
CA ILE A 81 31.23 26.23 3.44
C ILE A 81 30.12 26.94 2.65
N LYS A 82 30.49 27.90 1.80
CA LYS A 82 29.54 28.64 0.97
C LYS A 82 28.95 27.78 -0.15
N GLN A 83 29.71 26.82 -0.67
CA GLN A 83 29.32 25.96 -1.78
C GLN A 83 28.51 24.73 -1.34
N TYR A 84 28.86 24.10 -0.23
CA TYR A 84 28.30 22.81 0.20
C TYR A 84 27.46 22.91 1.47
N GLY A 85 27.62 23.96 2.27
CA GLY A 85 26.92 24.17 3.54
C GLY A 85 27.78 23.86 4.77
N ASN A 86 27.32 24.32 5.94
CA ASN A 86 28.00 24.10 7.22
C ASN A 86 26.97 23.84 8.35
N PRO A 87 26.45 22.61 8.47
CA PRO A 87 25.57 22.21 9.55
C PRO A 87 26.34 22.29 10.88
N THR A 88 25.72 22.88 11.90
CA THR A 88 26.34 23.06 13.22
C THR A 88 25.66 22.27 14.34
N THR A 89 24.58 21.54 14.02
CA THR A 89 23.84 20.69 14.97
C THR A 89 23.70 19.27 14.43
N CYS A 90 23.75 18.30 15.35
CA CYS A 90 23.62 16.88 15.08
C CYS A 90 22.18 16.43 14.79
N ASP A 91 21.33 17.36 14.37
CA ASP A 91 19.94 17.09 14.05
C ASP A 91 19.90 16.41 12.67
N VAL A 92 20.32 15.15 12.62
CA VAL A 92 19.54 14.25 11.79
C VAL A 92 18.17 14.18 12.43
N SER A 93 17.14 14.47 11.68
CA SER A 93 15.79 14.16 12.12
C SER A 93 15.67 12.63 12.24
N ASN A 94 16.13 12.05 13.35
CA ASN A 94 15.67 10.77 13.89
C ASN A 94 14.26 11.02 14.42
N GLY A 95 13.34 11.17 13.48
CA GLY A 95 12.16 12.00 13.69
C GLY A 95 12.57 13.46 13.95
N ALA A 96 11.91 14.40 13.29
CA ALA A 96 11.29 15.41 14.15
C ALA A 96 10.52 14.56 15.16
N GLY A 97 10.98 14.43 16.41
CA GLY A 97 10.22 13.72 17.43
C GLY A 97 8.84 14.31 17.29
N ALA A 98 7.91 13.50 16.74
CA ALA A 98 6.77 14.03 16.00
C ALA A 98 6.25 15.15 16.87
N VAL A 99 6.32 16.41 16.41
CA VAL A 99 5.81 17.51 17.23
C VAL A 99 4.43 17.04 17.58
N VAL A 100 4.22 16.63 18.84
CA VAL A 100 3.00 15.91 19.21
C VAL A 100 2.00 17.02 19.21
N ALA A 101 1.40 17.19 18.03
CA ALA A 101 0.50 18.27 17.79
C ALA A 101 -0.61 18.07 18.83
N PRO A 102 -0.92 19.10 19.64
CA PRO A 102 -1.93 18.95 20.65
C PRO A 102 -3.21 18.45 19.99
N ASN A 103 -3.94 17.58 20.68
CA ASN A 103 -5.23 17.11 20.17
C ASN A 103 -6.14 18.32 19.93
N PHE A 104 -6.84 18.30 18.80
CA PHE A 104 -7.84 19.31 18.48
C PHE A 104 -8.93 19.35 19.57
N ASP A 105 -9.32 20.56 19.95
CA ASP A 105 -10.36 20.88 20.91
C ASP A 105 -11.28 21.93 20.29
N ASN A 106 -12.50 21.53 19.96
CA ASN A 106 -13.48 22.39 19.29
C ASN A 106 -13.99 23.54 20.18
N THR A 107 -13.60 23.61 21.46
CA THR A 107 -13.93 24.74 22.35
C THR A 107 -12.86 25.85 22.34
N GLN A 108 -11.75 25.64 21.61
CA GLN A 108 -10.64 26.58 21.54
C GLN A 108 -10.59 27.29 20.19
N SER A 109 -10.07 28.52 20.21
CA SER A 109 -9.67 29.22 18.99
C SER A 109 -8.20 28.96 18.67
N TYR A 110 -7.86 28.92 17.38
CA TYR A 110 -6.51 28.67 16.88
C TYR A 110 -6.04 29.83 16.01
N THR A 111 -4.75 30.17 16.10
CA THR A 111 -4.14 31.16 15.20
C THR A 111 -3.60 30.50 13.94
N LYS A 112 -3.51 31.27 12.86
CA LYS A 112 -2.90 30.82 11.61
C LYS A 112 -1.53 30.20 11.84
N GLY A 113 -1.32 29.01 11.28
CA GLY A 113 -0.07 28.25 11.37
C GLY A 113 -0.05 27.23 12.52
N THR A 114 -1.02 27.27 13.44
CA THR A 114 -1.12 26.27 14.52
C THR A 114 -1.32 24.87 13.93
N VAL A 115 -0.62 23.88 14.48
CA VAL A 115 -0.73 22.47 14.09
C VAL A 115 -1.40 21.69 15.23
N VAL A 116 -2.40 20.87 14.90
CA VAL A 116 -3.15 20.03 15.84
C VAL A 116 -3.25 18.59 15.34
N ALA A 117 -3.44 17.65 16.26
CA ALA A 117 -3.75 16.26 15.93
C ALA A 117 -5.26 16.01 15.99
N ALA A 118 -5.82 15.36 14.97
CA ALA A 118 -7.22 14.96 14.92
C ALA A 118 -7.40 13.72 14.04
N ALA A 119 -8.24 12.77 14.46
CA ALA A 119 -8.55 11.56 13.70
C ALA A 119 -7.31 10.80 13.17
N GLY A 120 -6.25 10.69 13.98
CA GLY A 120 -5.02 9.96 13.62
C GLY A 120 -4.07 10.69 12.67
N ALA A 121 -4.40 11.92 12.24
CA ALA A 121 -3.58 12.76 11.36
C ALA A 121 -3.31 14.14 11.98
N THR A 122 -2.42 14.91 11.35
CA THR A 122 -2.09 16.28 11.73
C THR A 122 -2.67 17.28 10.74
N TYR A 123 -3.14 18.42 11.26
CA TYR A 123 -3.74 19.50 10.47
C TYR A 123 -3.14 20.83 10.87
N LYS A 124 -3.01 21.72 9.90
CA LYS A 124 -2.48 23.07 10.08
C LYS A 124 -3.57 24.10 9.78
N ALA A 125 -3.69 25.09 10.65
CA ALA A 125 -4.59 26.22 10.46
C ALA A 125 -4.05 27.15 9.35
N THR A 126 -4.84 27.37 8.30
CA THR A 126 -4.50 28.25 7.17
C THR A 126 -4.89 29.72 7.40
N ALA A 127 -5.76 29.96 8.39
CA ALA A 127 -6.21 31.26 8.89
C ALA A 127 -6.41 31.18 10.41
N ASP A 128 -6.81 32.29 11.04
CA ASP A 128 -7.30 32.24 12.42
C ASP A 128 -8.68 31.55 12.44
N ILE A 129 -8.84 30.59 13.36
CA ILE A 129 -9.99 29.68 13.44
C ILE A 129 -10.67 29.91 14.79
N PRO A 130 -11.88 30.48 14.83
CA PRO A 130 -12.68 30.57 16.06
C PRO A 130 -13.07 29.21 16.64
N ASP A 131 -13.51 29.24 17.91
CA ASP A 131 -14.12 28.09 18.57
C ASP A 131 -15.41 27.63 17.86
N HIS A 132 -15.74 26.34 17.98
CA HIS A 132 -16.95 25.74 17.41
C HIS A 132 -17.11 25.96 15.90
N THR A 133 -16.03 25.87 15.12
CA THR A 133 -16.04 26.05 13.66
C THR A 133 -15.92 24.70 12.92
N PHE A 134 -14.96 24.56 11.99
CA PHE A 134 -14.68 23.32 11.29
C PHE A 134 -13.84 22.40 12.18
N GLU A 135 -14.24 21.13 12.29
CA GLU A 135 -13.37 20.09 12.83
C GLU A 135 -12.38 19.63 11.74
N PRO A 136 -11.08 19.45 12.05
CA PRO A 136 -10.11 19.01 11.06
C PRO A 136 -10.49 17.65 10.45
N GLY A 137 -10.37 17.52 9.13
CA GLY A 137 -10.75 16.31 8.40
C GLY A 137 -12.25 16.11 8.17
N LYS A 138 -13.11 17.03 8.65
CA LYS A 138 -14.57 16.97 8.46
C LYS A 138 -15.05 17.94 7.37
N SER A 139 -16.24 17.68 6.85
CA SER A 139 -16.95 18.58 5.91
C SER A 139 -17.53 19.80 6.65
N ASN A 140 -18.12 20.74 5.89
CA ASN A 140 -18.80 21.90 6.48
C ASN A 140 -19.88 21.45 7.50
N PRO A 141 -19.93 22.05 8.70
CA PRO A 141 -20.89 21.70 9.73
C PRO A 141 -22.34 22.09 9.37
N TRP A 142 -22.58 22.84 8.31
CA TRP A 142 -23.92 23.08 7.76
C TRP A 142 -24.22 22.11 6.61
N LYS A 143 -25.40 21.48 6.68
CA LYS A 143 -25.92 20.65 5.59
C LYS A 143 -27.18 21.28 5.03
N ALA A 144 -27.25 21.44 3.70
CA ALA A 144 -28.46 21.90 3.04
C ALA A 144 -29.61 20.97 3.42
N TYR A 145 -30.74 21.54 3.85
CA TYR A 145 -31.91 20.76 4.14
C TYR A 145 -32.49 20.24 2.83
N ALA A 146 -32.45 18.92 2.66
CA ALA A 146 -33.22 18.21 1.66
C ALA A 146 -34.25 17.36 2.42
N ALA A 147 -35.52 17.50 2.04
CA ALA A 147 -36.55 16.63 2.57
C ALA A 147 -36.22 15.19 2.14
N ALA A 148 -35.95 14.34 3.13
CA ALA A 148 -35.79 12.93 2.87
C ALA A 148 -37.21 12.34 2.73
N PRO A 149 -37.58 11.73 1.59
CA PRO A 149 -38.86 11.07 1.44
C PRO A 149 -38.98 9.90 2.44
N GLY A 150 -40.21 9.61 2.85
CA GLY A 150 -40.49 8.38 3.58
C GLY A 150 -40.11 7.17 2.73
N TRP A 151 -39.57 6.14 3.35
CA TRP A 151 -39.34 4.88 2.66
C TRP A 151 -40.67 4.20 2.28
N ALA A 152 -40.75 3.73 1.05
CA ALA A 152 -41.81 2.89 0.48
C ALA A 152 -41.25 1.55 -0.01
N ALA A 153 -41.97 0.47 0.26
CA ALA A 153 -41.52 -0.90 0.01
C ALA A 153 -41.55 -1.31 -1.48
N ASP A 154 -42.41 -0.71 -2.28
CA ASP A 154 -42.58 -0.98 -3.71
C ASP A 154 -41.73 -0.08 -4.61
N LYS A 155 -41.02 0.89 -4.02
CA LYS A 155 -40.13 1.79 -4.74
C LYS A 155 -38.74 1.15 -4.88
N VAL A 156 -38.17 1.28 -6.08
CA VAL A 156 -36.76 1.00 -6.37
C VAL A 156 -35.90 2.18 -5.90
N TYR A 157 -34.79 1.88 -5.23
CA TYR A 157 -33.81 2.87 -4.80
C TYR A 157 -32.46 2.59 -5.45
N ASP A 158 -31.96 3.56 -6.21
CA ASP A 158 -30.61 3.54 -6.75
C ASP A 158 -29.58 3.89 -5.67
N ALA A 159 -28.30 3.59 -5.95
CA ALA A 159 -27.19 3.95 -5.09
C ALA A 159 -27.18 5.48 -4.84
N GLY A 160 -27.12 5.88 -3.57
CA GLY A 160 -27.06 7.26 -3.12
C GLY A 160 -28.41 7.89 -2.72
N GLU A 161 -29.55 7.27 -3.02
CA GLU A 161 -30.85 7.82 -2.60
C GLU A 161 -31.01 7.81 -1.06
N ILE A 162 -31.57 8.89 -0.50
CA ILE A 162 -31.76 9.06 0.95
C ILE A 162 -33.24 8.99 1.31
N VAL A 163 -33.59 8.23 2.35
CA VAL A 163 -34.94 8.14 2.90
C VAL A 163 -34.95 8.39 4.40
N ILE A 164 -36.09 8.81 4.93
CA ILE A 164 -36.33 8.96 6.37
C ILE A 164 -37.33 7.92 6.85
N VAL A 165 -37.03 7.29 7.97
CA VAL A 165 -37.94 6.39 8.67
C VAL A 165 -37.85 6.70 10.15
N ASN A 166 -38.97 7.10 10.76
CA ASN A 166 -39.07 7.43 12.19
C ASN A 166 -38.04 8.47 12.69
N GLY A 167 -37.73 9.48 11.87
CA GLY A 167 -36.76 10.52 12.24
C GLY A 167 -35.29 10.09 12.14
N GLN A 168 -35.00 8.90 11.62
CA GLN A 168 -33.66 8.46 11.24
C GLN A 168 -33.57 8.43 9.72
N GLY A 169 -32.46 8.89 9.15
CA GLY A 169 -32.27 8.76 7.71
C GLY A 169 -31.26 7.72 7.31
N TYR A 170 -31.41 7.26 6.08
CA TYR A 170 -30.68 6.14 5.50
C TYR A 170 -30.34 6.44 4.06
N LYS A 171 -29.11 6.13 3.65
CA LYS A 171 -28.62 6.26 2.28
C LYS A 171 -28.52 4.87 1.64
N SER A 172 -29.11 4.68 0.47
CA SER A 172 -28.93 3.48 -0.33
C SER A 172 -27.46 3.39 -0.79
N LEU A 173 -26.80 2.26 -0.59
CA LEU A 173 -25.40 2.03 -1.02
C LEU A 173 -25.31 1.44 -2.43
N PHE A 174 -26.33 0.69 -2.83
CA PHE A 174 -26.46 0.08 -4.14
C PHE A 174 -27.94 -0.17 -4.43
N TYR A 175 -28.23 -0.54 -5.67
CA TYR A 175 -29.58 -0.86 -6.13
C TYR A 175 -30.32 -1.81 -5.18
N ASN A 176 -31.49 -1.40 -4.68
CA ASN A 176 -32.35 -2.25 -3.87
C ASN A 176 -33.84 -1.90 -3.99
N ILE A 177 -34.71 -2.84 -3.66
CA ILE A 177 -36.17 -2.69 -3.65
C ILE A 177 -36.75 -3.50 -2.49
N GLY A 178 -37.69 -2.92 -1.74
CA GLY A 178 -38.38 -3.63 -0.66
C GLY A 178 -37.57 -3.83 0.63
N ASP A 179 -36.27 -3.56 0.62
CA ASP A 179 -35.43 -3.60 1.80
C ASP A 179 -35.71 -2.39 2.69
N ASN A 180 -36.38 -2.59 3.83
CA ASN A 180 -36.67 -1.53 4.78
C ASN A 180 -35.38 -0.97 5.42
N PRO A 181 -35.06 0.32 5.25
CA PRO A 181 -33.85 0.95 5.79
C PRO A 181 -33.84 1.02 7.31
N ALA A 182 -35.00 1.11 7.97
CA ALA A 182 -35.06 1.05 9.44
C ALA A 182 -34.77 -0.35 9.99
N SER A 183 -34.75 -1.38 9.13
CA SER A 183 -34.34 -2.72 9.51
C SER A 183 -32.83 -2.79 9.60
N VAL A 184 -32.32 -3.18 10.77
CA VAL A 184 -30.88 -3.37 11.02
C VAL A 184 -30.27 -4.38 10.03
N ASP A 185 -31.04 -5.38 9.60
CA ASP A 185 -30.59 -6.40 8.65
C ASP A 185 -30.29 -5.86 7.26
N ASN A 186 -30.89 -4.72 6.92
CA ASN A 186 -30.66 -4.04 5.67
C ASN A 186 -29.66 -2.88 5.83
N GLN A 187 -29.16 -2.64 7.05
CA GLN A 187 -28.26 -1.53 7.35
C GLN A 187 -26.77 -1.88 7.25
N SER A 188 -26.02 -0.97 6.63
CA SER A 188 -24.57 -0.95 6.49
C SER A 188 -23.99 0.37 7.02
N PRO A 189 -23.86 0.54 8.35
CA PRO A 189 -23.44 1.81 8.94
C PRO A 189 -22.07 2.31 8.45
N ASP A 190 -21.18 1.39 8.10
CA ASP A 190 -19.81 1.59 7.65
C ASP A 190 -19.60 1.39 6.14
N GLY A 191 -20.64 0.97 5.41
CA GLY A 191 -20.59 0.76 3.96
C GLY A 191 -20.02 -0.59 3.51
N ASN A 192 -19.50 -1.40 4.42
CA ASN A 192 -18.58 -2.50 4.07
C ASN A 192 -19.14 -3.92 4.33
N ASN A 193 -20.43 -4.05 4.66
CA ASN A 193 -21.05 -5.33 4.99
C ASN A 193 -22.01 -5.88 3.92
N GLY A 194 -22.02 -5.27 2.72
CA GLY A 194 -22.84 -5.73 1.58
C GLY A 194 -24.35 -5.57 1.79
N ARG A 195 -24.79 -4.71 2.71
CA ARG A 195 -26.20 -4.41 2.96
C ARG A 195 -26.62 -3.07 2.32
N PRO A 196 -27.89 -2.92 1.92
CA PRO A 196 -28.28 -1.83 1.03
C PRO A 196 -28.33 -0.44 1.67
N TRP A 197 -28.41 -0.27 3.00
CA TRP A 197 -28.70 1.03 3.61
C TRP A 197 -27.65 1.52 4.63
N GLN A 198 -26.91 2.58 4.32
CA GLN A 198 -26.08 3.27 5.31
C GLN A 198 -26.91 4.18 6.22
N SER A 199 -26.80 4.01 7.54
CA SER A 199 -27.45 4.91 8.50
C SER A 199 -26.77 6.29 8.48
N LEU A 200 -27.55 7.35 8.37
CA LEU A 200 -27.10 8.74 8.41
C LEU A 200 -27.34 9.41 9.76
N GLY A 201 -27.98 8.70 10.70
CA GLY A 201 -28.39 9.23 12.00
C GLY A 201 -29.69 10.05 11.96
N PRO A 202 -29.98 10.82 13.03
CA PRO A 202 -31.20 11.59 13.13
C PRO A 202 -31.33 12.59 11.98
N LEU A 203 -32.43 12.48 11.26
CA LEU A 203 -32.85 13.44 10.25
C LEU A 203 -34.21 13.97 10.66
N THR A 204 -34.35 15.28 10.72
CA THR A 204 -35.63 15.93 11.02
C THR A 204 -36.16 16.51 9.73
N ASN A 205 -37.34 16.06 9.31
CA ASN A 205 -38.09 16.79 8.31
C ASN A 205 -38.79 17.95 8.98
N PHE A 206 -38.55 19.15 8.46
CA PHE A 206 -39.20 20.36 8.93
C PHE A 206 -40.48 20.58 8.12
N THR A 207 -41.53 21.01 8.80
CA THR A 207 -42.78 21.43 8.13
C THR A 207 -42.53 22.68 7.29
N ASP A 208 -43.39 22.91 6.29
CA ASP A 208 -43.33 24.15 5.49
C ASP A 208 -43.40 25.41 6.37
N GLN A 209 -44.11 25.33 7.50
CA GLN A 209 -44.21 26.44 8.46
C GLN A 209 -42.89 26.66 9.23
N GLU A 210 -42.18 25.60 9.61
CA GLU A 210 -40.87 25.69 10.26
C GLU A 210 -39.79 26.17 9.29
N LEU A 211 -39.80 25.65 8.05
CA LEU A 211 -38.94 26.13 6.97
C LEU A 211 -39.24 27.60 6.64
N ALA A 212 -40.50 28.03 6.64
CA ALA A 212 -40.88 29.42 6.46
C ALA A 212 -40.36 30.32 7.61
N LYS A 213 -40.43 29.85 8.85
CA LYS A 213 -40.02 30.59 10.06
C LYS A 213 -38.53 30.50 10.40
N ALA A 214 -37.76 29.66 9.71
CA ALA A 214 -36.33 29.49 9.98
C ALA A 214 -35.60 30.85 9.93
N PRO A 215 -34.83 31.19 10.99
CA PRO A 215 -34.13 32.47 11.07
C PRO A 215 -33.05 32.57 9.99
N THR A 216 -32.76 33.79 9.51
CA THR A 216 -31.56 34.01 8.68
C THR A 216 -30.32 33.76 9.51
N LEU A 217 -29.32 33.08 8.95
CA LEU A 217 -28.04 32.80 9.60
C LEU A 217 -27.42 34.10 10.14
N ASN A 218 -27.10 34.11 11.44
CA ASN A 218 -26.38 35.18 12.12
C ASN A 218 -25.05 34.65 12.64
N LEU A 219 -23.94 35.16 12.10
CA LEU A 219 -22.60 34.65 12.40
C LEU A 219 -22.11 34.97 13.82
N GLU A 220 -22.76 35.91 14.53
CA GLU A 220 -22.47 36.23 15.93
C GLU A 220 -23.21 35.32 16.93
N MET A 221 -24.03 34.39 16.44
CA MET A 221 -24.71 33.39 17.28
C MET A 221 -24.04 32.02 17.17
N THR A 222 -24.00 31.30 18.30
CA THR A 222 -23.67 29.88 18.33
C THR A 222 -24.94 29.05 18.18
N TYR A 223 -24.94 28.12 17.23
CA TYR A 223 -26.04 27.20 16.99
C TYR A 223 -25.70 25.81 17.50
N ALA A 224 -26.66 25.15 18.16
CA ALA A 224 -26.52 23.75 18.57
C ALA A 224 -26.67 22.80 17.37
N SER A 225 -26.18 21.57 17.51
CA SER A 225 -26.45 20.50 16.53
C SER A 225 -27.97 20.33 16.34
N GLY A 226 -28.42 20.22 15.09
CA GLY A 226 -29.82 20.14 14.68
C GLY A 226 -30.51 21.50 14.44
N ALA A 227 -29.85 22.63 14.69
CA ALA A 227 -30.46 23.95 14.48
C ALA A 227 -30.71 24.24 12.99
N LEU A 228 -31.90 24.79 12.68
CA LEU A 228 -32.33 25.18 11.34
C LEU A 228 -32.13 26.69 11.11
N VAL A 229 -31.48 27.06 10.00
CA VAL A 229 -31.29 28.45 9.56
C VAL A 229 -31.53 28.60 8.06
N LYS A 230 -31.66 29.83 7.58
CA LYS A 230 -31.63 30.18 6.15
C LYS A 230 -30.33 30.86 5.77
N TYR A 231 -29.73 30.41 4.69
CA TYR A 231 -28.61 31.07 4.01
C TYR A 231 -28.92 31.17 2.52
N GLN A 232 -28.88 32.38 1.95
CA GLN A 232 -29.28 32.64 0.56
C GLN A 232 -30.66 32.04 0.20
N SER A 233 -31.62 32.14 1.14
CA SER A 233 -32.97 31.57 1.03
C SER A 233 -33.06 30.03 1.00
N ILE A 234 -31.92 29.33 1.09
CA ILE A 234 -31.88 27.87 1.21
C ILE A 234 -31.85 27.49 2.70
N PRO A 235 -32.69 26.56 3.17
CA PRO A 235 -32.66 26.07 4.53
C PRO A 235 -31.44 25.16 4.77
N TYR A 236 -30.78 25.30 5.93
CA TYR A 236 -29.63 24.50 6.36
C TYR A 236 -29.79 24.02 7.79
N VAL A 237 -29.26 22.83 8.08
CA VAL A 237 -29.26 22.21 9.41
C VAL A 237 -27.83 22.04 9.91
N ALA A 238 -27.56 22.53 11.12
CA ALA A 238 -26.28 22.34 11.79
C ALA A 238 -26.08 20.85 12.12
N GLN A 239 -24.96 20.26 11.70
CA GLN A 239 -24.59 18.87 11.98
C GLN A 239 -23.86 18.74 13.34
N SER A 240 -23.18 19.79 13.76
CA SER A 240 -22.51 19.93 15.06
C SER A 240 -22.86 21.28 15.67
N GLN A 241 -22.37 21.57 16.89
CA GLN A 241 -22.36 22.94 17.37
C GLN A 241 -21.50 23.79 16.41
N VAL A 242 -22.01 24.96 16.01
CA VAL A 242 -21.41 25.80 14.97
C VAL A 242 -21.47 27.29 15.32
N HIS A 243 -20.37 28.00 15.10
CA HIS A 243 -20.19 29.42 15.33
C HIS A 243 -19.34 30.02 14.19
N LYS A 244 -19.71 31.20 13.67
CA LYS A 244 -18.95 31.94 12.63
C LYS A 244 -18.63 31.19 11.32
N VAL A 245 -19.38 30.15 10.97
CA VAL A 245 -19.26 29.42 9.69
C VAL A 245 -20.50 29.65 8.85
N LYS A 246 -20.33 29.92 7.55
CA LYS A 246 -21.40 29.91 6.55
C LYS A 246 -21.46 28.57 5.82
N PRO A 247 -22.61 28.20 5.24
CA PRO A 247 -22.74 26.95 4.50
C PRO A 247 -21.87 26.81 3.24
N ASP A 248 -21.38 27.91 2.68
CA ASP A 248 -20.48 27.94 1.54
C ASP A 248 -19.01 28.20 1.93
N ASP A 249 -18.72 28.33 3.23
CA ASP A 249 -17.33 28.44 3.70
C ASP A 249 -16.58 27.12 3.47
N LYS A 250 -15.28 27.26 3.20
CA LYS A 250 -14.34 26.15 3.15
C LYS A 250 -13.66 26.00 4.50
N THR A 251 -13.25 24.79 4.81
CA THR A 251 -12.44 24.53 6.00
C THR A 251 -11.17 25.38 5.98
N SER A 252 -10.82 25.95 7.12
CA SER A 252 -9.52 26.60 7.33
C SER A 252 -8.46 25.64 7.90
N TRP A 253 -8.84 24.38 8.14
CA TRP A 253 -7.92 23.29 8.41
C TRP A 253 -7.46 22.65 7.12
N GLU A 254 -6.16 22.39 7.05
CA GLU A 254 -5.53 21.74 5.92
C GLU A 254 -4.68 20.58 6.46
N ILE A 255 -4.82 19.39 5.88
CA ILE A 255 -3.99 18.25 6.28
C ILE A 255 -2.51 18.59 6.13
N TYR A 256 -1.71 18.23 7.14
CA TYR A 256 -0.32 18.67 7.25
C TYR A 256 0.62 17.50 7.52
N ILE A 257 1.67 17.44 6.73
CA ILE A 257 2.84 16.59 6.94
C ILE A 257 4.05 17.52 6.80
N ASP A 258 5.03 17.37 7.68
CA ASP A 258 6.29 18.09 7.55
C ASP A 258 7.17 17.41 6.50
N TRP A 259 7.22 17.99 5.30
CA TRP A 259 8.00 17.51 4.16
C TRP A 259 9.38 18.16 4.04
N THR A 260 9.83 18.90 5.06
CA THR A 260 11.08 19.66 5.00
C THR A 260 12.25 18.75 4.60
N GLY A 261 13.01 19.16 3.58
CA GLY A 261 14.17 18.43 3.07
C GLY A 261 13.84 17.26 2.11
N THR A 262 12.58 16.87 1.93
CA THR A 262 12.24 15.73 1.07
C THR A 262 12.50 16.02 -0.41
N LYS A 263 12.14 17.22 -0.90
CA LYS A 263 12.39 17.62 -2.31
C LYS A 263 13.87 17.57 -2.67
N GLU A 264 14.73 17.99 -1.74
CA GLU A 264 16.17 17.99 -1.93
C GLU A 264 16.74 16.57 -1.92
N ARG A 265 16.23 15.70 -1.04
CA ARG A 265 16.64 14.29 -0.94
C ARG A 265 16.30 13.47 -2.18
N VAL A 266 15.19 13.76 -2.87
CA VAL A 266 14.80 13.07 -4.12
C VAL A 266 15.39 13.70 -5.39
N GLY A 267 16.03 14.87 -5.30
CA GLY A 267 16.53 15.60 -6.46
C GLY A 267 15.43 16.06 -7.43
N LYS A 268 15.84 16.68 -8.55
CA LYS A 268 14.92 17.11 -9.62
C LYS A 268 15.16 16.30 -10.89
N PRO A 269 14.12 15.94 -11.63
CA PRO A 269 14.29 15.26 -12.90
C PRO A 269 14.99 16.17 -13.92
N ASN A 270 15.96 15.60 -14.64
CA ASN A 270 16.74 16.29 -15.66
C ASN A 270 16.23 15.99 -17.08
N SER A 271 15.22 15.13 -17.21
CA SER A 271 14.64 14.69 -18.47
C SER A 271 13.11 14.78 -18.41
N THR A 272 12.48 14.89 -19.58
CA THR A 272 11.02 14.85 -19.70
C THR A 272 10.55 13.40 -19.70
N TRP A 273 9.41 13.13 -19.06
CA TRP A 273 8.78 11.81 -19.13
C TRP A 273 8.54 11.38 -20.60
N PRO A 274 9.07 10.22 -21.04
CA PRO A 274 8.94 9.73 -22.41
C PRO A 274 7.50 9.48 -22.85
N LYS A 275 7.25 9.61 -24.16
CA LYS A 275 5.96 9.25 -24.76
C LYS A 275 5.74 7.73 -24.78
N HIS A 276 6.81 6.99 -25.05
CA HIS A 276 6.86 5.53 -24.95
C HIS A 276 7.90 5.19 -23.89
N VAL A 277 7.48 4.53 -22.82
CA VAL A 277 8.32 4.29 -21.63
C VAL A 277 8.24 2.84 -21.16
N TYR A 278 9.40 2.24 -20.90
CA TYR A 278 9.49 1.07 -20.03
C TYR A 278 9.69 1.57 -18.59
N ALA A 279 8.68 1.38 -17.74
CA ALA A 279 8.67 1.83 -16.34
C ALA A 279 8.29 0.66 -15.43
N PRO A 280 9.21 -0.28 -15.17
CA PRO A 280 8.94 -1.44 -14.33
C PRO A 280 8.70 -1.04 -12.87
N TYR A 281 7.86 -1.83 -12.19
CA TYR A 281 7.52 -1.57 -10.79
C TYR A 281 8.69 -1.92 -9.87
N VAL A 282 8.94 -1.07 -8.88
CA VAL A 282 9.88 -1.30 -7.78
C VAL A 282 9.06 -1.27 -6.51
N ASP A 283 9.04 -2.40 -5.79
CA ASP A 283 8.50 -2.42 -4.43
C ASP A 283 9.44 -1.63 -3.52
N PHE A 284 9.08 -0.36 -3.32
CA PHE A 284 9.77 0.64 -2.54
C PHE A 284 9.49 0.49 -1.04
N THR A 285 9.00 -0.69 -0.61
CA THR A 285 8.81 -1.08 0.79
C THR A 285 9.76 -2.21 1.19
N LEU A 286 10.48 -2.82 0.24
CA LEU A 286 11.48 -3.83 0.53
C LEU A 286 12.71 -3.21 1.21
N ASN A 287 13.31 -3.98 2.13
CA ASN A 287 14.56 -3.60 2.81
C ASN A 287 15.73 -3.42 1.83
N SER A 288 15.65 -4.01 0.64
CA SER A 288 16.67 -3.89 -0.40
C SER A 288 15.98 -3.82 -1.75
N ILE A 289 16.41 -2.86 -2.56
CA ILE A 289 15.97 -2.69 -3.95
C ILE A 289 17.19 -2.55 -4.86
N PRO A 290 17.06 -2.86 -6.16
CA PRO A 290 18.16 -2.69 -7.12
C PRO A 290 18.72 -1.28 -7.13
N ASP A 291 19.99 -1.14 -7.53
CA ASP A 291 20.58 0.16 -7.80
C ASP A 291 20.05 0.73 -9.12
N LEU A 292 19.03 1.58 -9.00
CA LEU A 292 18.34 2.19 -10.14
C LEU A 292 19.27 3.06 -10.99
N ALA A 293 20.24 3.75 -10.37
CA ALA A 293 21.15 4.62 -11.09
C ALA A 293 22.16 3.81 -11.91
N SER A 294 22.68 2.73 -11.34
CA SER A 294 23.56 1.81 -12.07
C SER A 294 22.81 1.11 -13.21
N LEU A 295 21.57 0.67 -13.00
CA LEU A 295 20.74 0.06 -14.05
C LEU A 295 20.36 1.02 -15.18
N SER A 296 20.18 2.31 -14.87
CA SER A 296 20.01 3.35 -15.89
C SER A 296 21.22 3.41 -16.83
N LYS A 297 22.44 3.34 -16.27
CA LYS A 297 23.68 3.41 -17.04
C LYS A 297 24.03 2.11 -17.76
N SER A 298 23.81 0.96 -17.13
CA SER A 298 24.25 -0.33 -17.68
C SER A 298 23.20 -1.05 -18.50
N GLN A 299 21.93 -0.99 -18.10
CA GLN A 299 20.84 -1.71 -18.73
C GLN A 299 19.87 -0.80 -19.51
N ASN A 300 20.13 0.52 -19.54
CA ASN A 300 19.26 1.53 -20.15
C ASN A 300 17.84 1.54 -19.55
N ILE A 301 17.70 1.11 -18.30
CA ILE A 301 16.44 1.15 -17.55
C ILE A 301 16.38 2.49 -16.82
N THR A 302 15.81 3.48 -17.48
CA THR A 302 15.91 4.89 -17.05
C THR A 302 14.70 5.37 -16.25
N HIS A 303 13.58 4.65 -16.30
CA HIS A 303 12.32 5.07 -15.68
C HIS A 303 11.75 3.94 -14.83
N TYR A 304 11.12 4.26 -13.70
CA TYR A 304 10.56 3.27 -12.78
C TYR A 304 9.22 3.73 -12.21
N THR A 305 8.40 2.76 -11.79
CA THR A 305 7.17 2.98 -11.02
C THR A 305 7.40 2.56 -9.57
N LEU A 306 7.49 3.51 -8.66
CA LEU A 306 7.72 3.22 -7.23
C LEU A 306 6.41 2.86 -6.54
N ALA A 307 6.36 1.67 -5.96
CA ALA A 307 5.16 1.05 -5.43
C ALA A 307 5.34 0.65 -3.95
N PHE A 308 4.39 0.85 -3.04
CA PHE A 308 3.17 1.65 -3.18
C PHE A 308 3.03 2.65 -2.03
N ILE A 309 2.51 3.83 -2.37
CA ILE A 309 1.94 4.72 -1.35
C ILE A 309 0.53 4.23 -1.01
N VAL A 310 0.27 4.03 0.28
CA VAL A 310 -1.03 3.63 0.83
C VAL A 310 -1.39 4.49 2.05
N ALA A 311 -2.64 4.47 2.46
CA ALA A 311 -3.03 5.08 3.74
C ALA A 311 -2.43 4.27 4.91
N LYS A 312 -2.09 4.96 6.00
CA LYS A 312 -1.60 4.35 7.25
C LYS A 312 -2.52 3.22 7.74
N ASP A 313 -3.83 3.45 7.64
CA ASP A 313 -4.87 2.48 7.95
C ASP A 313 -6.19 2.89 7.27
N ALA A 314 -7.26 2.13 7.49
CA ALA A 314 -8.55 2.32 6.81
C ALA A 314 -9.27 3.64 7.14
N ASN A 315 -8.89 4.32 8.22
CA ASN A 315 -9.60 5.48 8.76
C ASN A 315 -8.73 6.75 8.84
N THR A 316 -7.41 6.61 8.67
CA THR A 316 -6.47 7.72 8.79
C THR A 316 -6.03 8.23 7.42
N CYS A 317 -6.30 9.50 7.10
CA CYS A 317 -5.90 10.14 5.85
C CYS A 317 -4.40 10.50 5.80
N LEU A 318 -3.51 9.56 6.11
CA LEU A 318 -2.06 9.78 6.15
C LEU A 318 -1.35 8.83 5.18
N PRO A 319 -0.62 9.33 4.16
CA PRO A 319 0.17 8.49 3.26
C PRO A 319 1.40 7.89 3.94
N THR A 320 1.70 6.65 3.56
CA THR A 320 2.85 5.84 3.99
C THR A 320 3.35 5.01 2.82
N TRP A 321 4.60 4.56 2.87
CA TRP A 321 5.09 3.51 1.97
C TRP A 321 4.68 2.15 2.56
N GLY A 322 3.67 1.51 1.96
CA GLY A 322 3.18 0.18 2.35
C GLY A 322 2.78 0.00 3.82
N THR A 323 2.47 1.07 4.56
CA THR A 323 2.35 1.12 6.05
C THR A 323 3.64 0.88 6.83
N ALA A 324 4.73 0.50 6.14
CA ALA A 324 6.03 0.19 6.72
C ALA A 324 6.83 1.45 7.07
N TYR A 325 6.74 2.49 6.24
CA TYR A 325 7.54 3.71 6.41
C TYR A 325 6.71 4.99 6.30
N ASN A 326 7.08 5.98 7.11
CA ASN A 326 6.52 7.33 7.01
C ASN A 326 6.97 7.97 5.69
N ILE A 327 6.05 8.66 5.01
CA ILE A 327 6.36 9.21 3.69
C ILE A 327 7.34 10.40 3.75
N ASN A 328 7.40 11.12 4.85
CA ASN A 328 8.26 12.30 4.97
C ASN A 328 9.65 12.00 5.53
N ASP A 329 9.91 10.76 5.92
CA ASP A 329 11.18 10.35 6.48
C ASP A 329 11.54 8.96 5.98
N TYR A 330 12.06 8.93 4.74
CA TYR A 330 12.41 7.68 4.08
C TYR A 330 13.83 7.70 3.50
N THR A 331 14.63 6.73 3.92
CA THR A 331 16.07 6.66 3.63
C THR A 331 16.36 6.34 2.17
N GLN A 332 15.45 5.65 1.47
CA GLN A 332 15.65 5.28 0.07
C GLN A 332 15.45 6.45 -0.92
N TYR A 333 15.01 7.64 -0.49
CA TYR A 333 14.82 8.78 -1.38
C TYR A 333 16.09 9.23 -2.11
N ARG A 334 17.28 8.98 -1.53
CA ARG A 334 18.56 9.22 -2.23
C ARG A 334 18.67 8.43 -3.54
N LYS A 335 18.12 7.21 -3.62
CA LYS A 335 18.14 6.40 -4.85
C LYS A 335 17.36 7.06 -5.99
N ILE A 336 16.31 7.83 -5.68
CA ILE A 336 15.57 8.63 -6.67
C ILE A 336 16.46 9.76 -7.20
N LYS A 337 17.18 10.44 -6.30
CA LYS A 337 18.11 11.51 -6.67
C LYS A 337 19.23 10.98 -7.56
N GLU A 338 19.86 9.87 -7.19
CA GLU A 338 20.94 9.24 -7.97
C GLU A 338 20.47 8.81 -9.36
N LEU A 339 19.25 8.25 -9.46
CA LEU A 339 18.64 7.94 -10.75
C LEU A 339 18.44 9.18 -11.62
N ARG A 340 17.96 10.29 -11.04
CA ARG A 340 17.74 11.56 -11.75
C ARG A 340 19.05 12.20 -12.18
N GLU A 341 20.10 12.09 -11.38
CA GLU A 341 21.46 12.48 -11.73
C GLU A 341 22.03 11.60 -12.85
N ALA A 342 21.63 10.34 -12.93
CA ALA A 342 21.90 9.43 -14.04
C ALA A 342 20.98 9.63 -15.27
N GLY A 343 20.14 10.67 -15.28
CA GLY A 343 19.27 11.02 -16.42
C GLY A 343 17.90 10.33 -16.45
N GLY A 344 17.60 9.50 -15.44
CA GLY A 344 16.31 8.84 -15.29
C GLY A 344 15.26 9.68 -14.54
N ASP A 345 14.08 9.09 -14.34
CA ASP A 345 13.04 9.66 -13.47
C ASP A 345 12.12 8.56 -12.92
N VAL A 346 11.24 8.92 -12.00
CA VAL A 346 10.26 8.00 -11.40
C VAL A 346 8.84 8.53 -11.54
N MET A 347 7.90 7.61 -11.71
CA MET A 347 6.52 7.84 -11.29
C MET A 347 6.28 7.09 -9.98
N VAL A 348 5.25 7.51 -9.25
CA VAL A 348 4.85 6.85 -8.00
C VAL A 348 3.46 6.28 -8.17
N SER A 349 3.28 5.05 -7.70
CA SER A 349 1.99 4.38 -7.70
C SER A 349 1.32 4.44 -6.32
N ILE A 350 0.06 4.85 -6.29
CA ILE A 350 -0.79 4.91 -5.10
C ILE A 350 -1.83 3.78 -5.16
N GLY A 351 -1.81 2.87 -4.18
CA GLY A 351 -2.74 1.75 -4.10
C GLY A 351 -2.04 0.39 -4.07
N GLY A 352 -2.39 -0.49 -5.02
CA GLY A 352 -1.92 -1.86 -5.11
C GLY A 352 -2.82 -2.89 -4.42
N ALA A 353 -2.48 -4.17 -4.55
CA ALA A 353 -3.28 -5.30 -4.04
C ALA A 353 -3.48 -5.31 -2.51
N ASN A 354 -2.52 -4.79 -1.74
CA ASN A 354 -2.52 -4.84 -0.28
C ASN A 354 -2.73 -3.45 0.34
N ASN A 355 -3.31 -3.43 1.55
CA ASN A 355 -3.62 -2.22 2.35
C ASN A 355 -4.79 -1.37 1.81
N THR A 356 -5.06 -0.25 2.50
CA THR A 356 -6.13 0.68 2.13
C THR A 356 -5.57 1.84 1.29
N PRO A 357 -6.13 2.14 0.10
CA PRO A 357 -5.72 3.29 -0.69
C PRO A 357 -6.17 4.60 -0.04
N LEU A 358 -5.46 5.70 -0.30
CA LEU A 358 -5.78 7.03 0.25
C LEU A 358 -7.23 7.46 -0.04
N ALA A 359 -7.76 7.12 -1.22
CA ALA A 359 -9.13 7.48 -1.58
C ALA A 359 -10.22 6.79 -0.75
N ALA A 360 -9.90 5.62 -0.18
CA ALA A 360 -10.80 4.92 0.73
C ALA A 360 -10.69 5.46 2.17
N ALA A 361 -9.49 5.83 2.62
CA ALA A 361 -9.26 6.34 3.98
C ALA A 361 -9.65 7.82 4.15
N CYS A 362 -9.26 8.69 3.20
CA CYS A 362 -9.51 10.12 3.25
C CYS A 362 -10.98 10.44 2.94
N LYS A 363 -11.77 10.78 3.96
CA LYS A 363 -13.19 11.07 3.78
C LYS A 363 -13.48 12.49 3.27
N ASN A 364 -12.54 13.41 3.36
CA ASN A 364 -12.66 14.75 2.77
C ASN A 364 -11.90 14.81 1.43
N VAL A 365 -12.57 15.28 0.37
CA VAL A 365 -12.00 15.39 -0.99
C VAL A 365 -10.86 16.39 -1.05
N ASP A 366 -10.94 17.51 -0.33
CA ASP A 366 -9.92 18.55 -0.35
C ASP A 366 -8.64 18.09 0.39
N ASP A 367 -8.78 17.31 1.47
CA ASP A 367 -7.64 16.66 2.11
C ASP A 367 -6.99 15.62 1.19
N LEU A 368 -7.79 14.78 0.50
CA LEU A 368 -7.28 13.81 -0.47
C LEU A 368 -6.56 14.50 -1.64
N GLN A 369 -7.16 15.56 -2.19
CA GLN A 369 -6.56 16.40 -3.22
C GLN A 369 -5.20 16.94 -2.75
N LYS A 370 -5.14 17.41 -1.50
CA LYS A 370 -3.89 17.91 -0.94
C LYS A 370 -2.85 16.81 -0.77
N GLN A 371 -3.21 15.62 -0.32
CA GLN A 371 -2.27 14.51 -0.26
C GLN A 371 -1.66 14.22 -1.63
N TYR A 372 -2.48 14.17 -2.69
CA TYR A 372 -1.97 13.99 -4.06
C TYR A 372 -1.08 15.15 -4.52
N TYR A 373 -1.44 16.39 -4.19
CA TYR A 373 -0.61 17.55 -4.47
C TYR A 373 0.74 17.46 -3.77
N ASP A 374 0.75 17.23 -2.46
CA ASP A 374 1.95 17.20 -1.63
C ASP A 374 2.87 16.05 -2.02
N ILE A 375 2.34 14.87 -2.35
CA ILE A 375 3.15 13.74 -2.84
C ILE A 375 3.91 14.14 -4.11
N VAL A 376 3.18 14.66 -5.10
CA VAL A 376 3.77 15.06 -6.39
C VAL A 376 4.75 16.21 -6.23
N ASP A 377 4.41 17.20 -5.41
CA ASP A 377 5.26 18.35 -5.16
C ASP A 377 6.54 17.92 -4.44
N ASN A 378 6.43 17.21 -3.32
CA ASN A 378 7.57 16.90 -2.47
C ASN A 378 8.47 15.78 -3.01
N LEU A 379 7.96 14.93 -3.90
CA LEU A 379 8.77 13.94 -4.61
C LEU A 379 9.24 14.42 -6.00
N ASN A 380 8.98 15.69 -6.36
CA ASN A 380 9.30 16.29 -7.67
C ASN A 380 8.80 15.44 -8.86
N LEU A 381 7.57 14.92 -8.78
CA LEU A 381 7.03 14.00 -9.79
C LEU A 381 6.46 14.74 -11.01
N ASN A 382 6.65 14.14 -12.18
CA ASN A 382 5.97 14.52 -13.41
C ASN A 382 4.80 13.61 -13.75
N VAL A 383 4.73 12.43 -13.13
CA VAL A 383 3.73 11.40 -13.41
C VAL A 383 3.33 10.70 -12.10
N LEU A 384 2.05 10.41 -11.97
CA LEU A 384 1.46 9.68 -10.86
C LEU A 384 0.59 8.53 -11.41
N ASP A 385 0.74 7.36 -10.81
CA ASP A 385 -0.04 6.17 -11.10
C ASP A 385 -1.02 5.88 -9.94
N PHE A 386 -2.21 5.39 -10.28
CA PHE A 386 -3.18 4.88 -9.33
C PHE A 386 -3.44 3.42 -9.65
N ASP A 387 -2.94 2.53 -8.81
CA ASP A 387 -3.16 1.11 -8.94
C ASP A 387 -4.39 0.69 -8.13
N ILE A 388 -5.46 0.30 -8.82
CA ILE A 388 -6.80 0.17 -8.27
C ILE A 388 -7.26 -1.27 -8.41
N GLU A 389 -7.08 -2.03 -7.34
CA GLU A 389 -7.22 -3.49 -7.35
C GLU A 389 -8.15 -4.03 -6.26
N GLY A 390 -8.41 -5.34 -6.32
CA GLY A 390 -9.16 -6.07 -5.31
C GLY A 390 -10.53 -5.44 -5.04
N ASN A 391 -10.89 -5.29 -3.77
CA ASN A 391 -12.19 -4.71 -3.40
C ASN A 391 -12.31 -3.23 -3.78
N TRP A 392 -11.19 -2.54 -4.00
CA TRP A 392 -11.18 -1.09 -4.26
C TRP A 392 -11.57 -0.72 -5.70
N VAL A 393 -11.51 -1.67 -6.64
CA VAL A 393 -12.04 -1.47 -8.00
C VAL A 393 -13.57 -1.48 -8.03
N ALA A 394 -14.20 -2.09 -7.03
CA ALA A 394 -15.67 -2.16 -6.88
C ALA A 394 -16.23 -1.10 -5.92
N ASP A 395 -15.38 -0.40 -5.16
CA ASP A 395 -15.79 0.63 -4.20
C ASP A 395 -16.10 1.96 -4.91
N SER A 396 -17.36 2.12 -5.30
CA SER A 396 -17.84 3.31 -6.02
C SER A 396 -17.61 4.62 -5.28
N GLU A 397 -17.62 4.63 -3.94
CA GLU A 397 -17.43 5.86 -3.16
C GLU A 397 -15.97 6.32 -3.18
N SER A 398 -15.00 5.41 -3.00
CA SER A 398 -13.59 5.78 -3.12
C SER A 398 -13.22 6.14 -4.55
N ILE A 399 -13.83 5.52 -5.57
CA ILE A 399 -13.63 5.87 -6.98
C ILE A 399 -14.09 7.30 -7.28
N GLN A 400 -15.33 7.64 -6.93
CA GLN A 400 -15.88 8.99 -7.13
C GLN A 400 -15.04 10.05 -6.42
N ARG A 401 -14.59 9.74 -5.20
CA ARG A 401 -13.74 10.62 -4.39
C ARG A 401 -12.36 10.80 -4.99
N ARG A 402 -11.72 9.71 -5.44
CA ARG A 402 -10.43 9.71 -6.14
C ARG A 402 -10.51 10.60 -7.36
N ASN A 403 -11.45 10.34 -8.26
CA ASN A 403 -11.57 11.06 -9.53
C ASN A 403 -11.87 12.55 -9.32
N GLU A 404 -12.69 12.91 -8.32
CA GLU A 404 -12.92 14.31 -7.96
C GLU A 404 -11.64 14.99 -7.41
N ALA A 405 -10.92 14.32 -6.50
CA ALA A 405 -9.66 14.84 -5.95
C ALA A 405 -8.57 14.97 -7.03
N VAL A 406 -8.46 13.98 -7.93
CA VAL A 406 -7.55 13.99 -9.09
C VAL A 406 -7.88 15.17 -10.01
N LYS A 407 -9.15 15.40 -10.34
CA LYS A 407 -9.54 16.56 -11.15
C LYS A 407 -9.16 17.87 -10.47
N LYS A 408 -9.45 18.04 -9.19
CA LYS A 408 -9.13 19.25 -8.44
C LYS A 408 -7.62 19.51 -8.40
N VAL A 409 -6.80 18.48 -8.18
CA VAL A 409 -5.34 18.65 -8.17
C VAL A 409 -4.80 18.97 -9.56
N GLN A 410 -5.36 18.38 -10.62
CA GLN A 410 -5.02 18.76 -12.01
C GLN A 410 -5.37 20.21 -12.33
N ASP A 411 -6.52 20.70 -11.87
CA ASP A 411 -6.89 22.11 -12.03
C ASP A 411 -5.89 23.04 -11.33
N ARG A 412 -5.47 22.68 -10.12
CA ARG A 412 -4.46 23.41 -9.36
C ARG A 412 -3.11 23.43 -10.09
N TRP A 413 -2.58 22.28 -10.51
CA TRP A 413 -1.34 22.23 -11.28
C TRP A 413 -1.42 23.04 -12.57
N ARG A 414 -2.56 23.01 -13.28
CA ARG A 414 -2.76 23.84 -14.48
C ARG A 414 -2.72 25.34 -14.17
N GLN A 415 -3.28 25.79 -13.05
CA GLN A 415 -3.17 27.18 -12.59
C GLN A 415 -1.72 27.57 -12.25
N GLU A 416 -0.93 26.62 -11.75
CA GLU A 416 0.50 26.78 -11.48
C GLU A 416 1.39 26.61 -12.72
N GLY A 417 0.81 26.37 -13.90
CA GLY A 417 1.56 26.15 -15.16
C GLY A 417 2.26 24.79 -15.23
N ARG A 418 1.90 23.83 -14.37
CA ARG A 418 2.44 22.47 -14.31
C ARG A 418 1.52 21.50 -15.07
N LYS A 419 2.13 20.49 -15.69
CA LYS A 419 1.41 19.34 -16.25
C LYS A 419 1.97 18.07 -15.63
N VAL A 420 1.11 17.32 -14.95
CA VAL A 420 1.45 16.04 -14.32
C VAL A 420 0.61 14.96 -14.98
N GLY A 421 1.26 13.91 -15.49
CA GLY A 421 0.58 12.78 -16.12
C GLY A 421 -0.12 11.91 -15.08
N ILE A 422 -1.36 11.51 -15.33
CA ILE A 422 -2.11 10.60 -14.46
C ILE A 422 -2.34 9.27 -15.20
N TRP A 423 -1.83 8.19 -14.65
CA TRP A 423 -2.07 6.83 -15.10
C TRP A 423 -2.96 6.09 -14.12
N TYR A 424 -3.90 5.28 -14.63
CA TYR A 424 -4.61 4.29 -13.83
C TYR A 424 -4.14 2.90 -14.23
N THR A 425 -3.71 2.12 -13.24
CA THR A 425 -3.36 0.71 -13.38
C THR A 425 -4.53 -0.15 -12.90
N LEU A 426 -5.06 -1.01 -13.78
CA LEU A 426 -6.30 -1.74 -13.55
C LEU A 426 -6.16 -3.25 -13.83
N PRO A 427 -6.85 -4.13 -13.07
CA PRO A 427 -6.97 -5.54 -13.40
C PRO A 427 -7.69 -5.73 -14.74
N ILE A 428 -7.25 -6.70 -15.54
CA ILE A 428 -7.84 -6.98 -16.84
C ILE A 428 -7.93 -8.49 -17.13
N LEU A 429 -8.96 -8.90 -17.87
CA LEU A 429 -9.04 -10.23 -18.48
C LEU A 429 -8.64 -10.18 -19.95
N PRO A 430 -8.31 -11.30 -20.62
CA PRO A 430 -8.05 -11.29 -22.06
C PRO A 430 -9.23 -10.76 -22.90
N THR A 431 -10.43 -10.73 -22.31
CA THR A 431 -11.68 -10.18 -22.87
C THR A 431 -11.87 -8.68 -22.60
N GLY A 432 -10.95 -8.01 -21.91
CA GLY A 432 -11.05 -6.60 -21.51
C GLY A 432 -11.30 -6.38 -20.02
N LEU A 433 -11.45 -5.11 -19.64
CA LEU A 433 -11.82 -4.70 -18.28
C LEU A 433 -13.22 -5.22 -17.93
N THR A 434 -13.41 -5.58 -16.67
CA THR A 434 -14.75 -5.89 -16.11
C THR A 434 -15.60 -4.63 -16.00
N GLN A 435 -16.86 -4.78 -15.61
CA GLN A 435 -17.78 -3.65 -15.47
C GLN A 435 -17.30 -2.64 -14.41
N GLU A 436 -16.67 -3.12 -13.35
CA GLU A 436 -16.08 -2.33 -12.27
C GLU A 436 -14.90 -1.50 -12.79
N GLY A 437 -13.98 -2.11 -13.54
CA GLY A 437 -12.87 -1.38 -14.19
C GLY A 437 -13.37 -0.33 -15.19
N ILE A 438 -14.42 -0.64 -15.96
CA ILE A 438 -15.06 0.32 -16.86
C ILE A 438 -15.72 1.48 -16.10
N TYR A 439 -16.30 1.21 -14.93
CA TYR A 439 -16.90 2.25 -14.10
C TYR A 439 -15.84 3.26 -13.61
N VAL A 440 -14.64 2.81 -13.22
CA VAL A 440 -13.52 3.70 -12.84
C VAL A 440 -13.25 4.74 -13.93
N LEU A 441 -13.16 4.30 -15.19
CA LEU A 441 -12.86 5.15 -16.33
C LEU A 441 -14.04 6.07 -16.73
N ASN A 442 -15.27 5.56 -16.67
CA ASN A 442 -16.46 6.36 -16.95
C ASN A 442 -16.64 7.49 -15.92
N ASP A 443 -16.42 7.22 -14.63
CA ASP A 443 -16.49 8.26 -13.60
C ASP A 443 -15.34 9.27 -13.77
N ALA A 444 -14.14 8.83 -14.12
CA ALA A 444 -13.02 9.72 -14.44
C ALA A 444 -13.36 10.67 -15.61
N LYS A 445 -13.94 10.15 -16.69
CA LYS A 445 -14.45 10.95 -17.80
C LYS A 445 -15.53 11.93 -17.35
N ALA A 446 -16.50 11.49 -16.55
CA ALA A 446 -17.60 12.32 -16.07
C ALA A 446 -17.11 13.48 -15.17
N LYS A 447 -16.09 13.24 -14.34
CA LYS A 447 -15.44 14.27 -13.51
C LYS A 447 -14.46 15.15 -14.30
N GLY A 448 -14.18 14.81 -15.56
CA GLY A 448 -13.27 15.55 -16.44
C GLY A 448 -11.79 15.37 -16.11
N VAL A 449 -11.42 14.22 -15.51
CA VAL A 449 -10.03 13.84 -15.29
C VAL A 449 -9.33 13.67 -16.63
N ASP A 450 -8.17 14.30 -16.78
CA ASP A 450 -7.31 14.16 -17.96
C ASP A 450 -6.30 13.02 -17.75
N LEU A 451 -6.58 11.84 -18.28
CA LEU A 451 -5.70 10.68 -18.15
C LEU A 451 -4.56 10.74 -19.17
N ALA A 452 -3.33 10.57 -18.69
CA ALA A 452 -2.17 10.30 -19.53
C ALA A 452 -2.25 8.87 -20.11
N GLY A 453 -2.76 7.92 -19.34
CA GLY A 453 -3.01 6.57 -19.83
C GLY A 453 -3.75 5.64 -18.87
N VAL A 454 -4.07 4.46 -19.38
CA VAL A 454 -4.63 3.31 -18.66
C VAL A 454 -3.66 2.15 -18.87
N ASN A 455 -2.92 1.83 -17.81
CA ASN A 455 -2.06 0.66 -17.74
C ASN A 455 -2.89 -0.52 -17.24
N VAL A 456 -2.62 -1.73 -17.72
CA VAL A 456 -3.35 -2.92 -17.28
C VAL A 456 -2.42 -4.03 -16.85
N MET A 457 -2.80 -4.69 -15.76
CA MET A 457 -2.08 -5.82 -15.19
C MET A 457 -2.44 -7.07 -15.97
N THR A 458 -1.63 -7.38 -16.97
CA THR A 458 -1.79 -8.55 -17.84
C THR A 458 -1.22 -9.79 -17.16
N MET A 459 -1.82 -10.16 -16.02
CA MET A 459 -1.39 -11.22 -15.10
C MET A 459 -2.60 -11.80 -14.37
N ASP A 460 -2.44 -13.01 -13.82
CA ASP A 460 -3.35 -13.61 -12.84
C ASP A 460 -4.81 -13.72 -13.32
N TYR A 461 -4.99 -14.29 -14.50
CA TYR A 461 -6.29 -14.40 -15.16
C TYR A 461 -7.19 -15.50 -14.59
N GLY A 462 -6.71 -16.21 -13.57
CA GLY A 462 -7.41 -17.29 -12.89
C GLY A 462 -7.13 -18.68 -13.48
N ASN A 463 -7.58 -19.72 -12.76
CA ASN A 463 -7.11 -21.11 -12.90
C ASN A 463 -7.45 -21.82 -14.23
N SER A 464 -8.09 -21.15 -15.20
CA SER A 464 -8.56 -21.79 -16.44
C SER A 464 -8.27 -21.04 -17.73
N ILE A 465 -7.88 -19.76 -17.67
CA ILE A 465 -7.86 -18.90 -18.86
C ILE A 465 -6.49 -18.95 -19.54
N CYS A 466 -5.40 -18.72 -18.79
CA CYS A 466 -4.07 -18.49 -19.36
C CYS A 466 -3.02 -19.46 -18.81
N GLN A 467 -3.43 -20.71 -18.58
CA GLN A 467 -2.58 -21.78 -18.06
C GLN A 467 -1.43 -22.09 -19.03
N SER A 468 -0.21 -21.68 -18.66
CA SER A 468 0.98 -21.71 -19.51
C SER A 468 2.15 -22.52 -18.92
N ALA A 469 2.06 -23.02 -17.69
CA ALA A 469 3.12 -23.80 -17.07
C ALA A 469 3.54 -25.01 -17.94
N GLY A 470 4.86 -25.17 -18.13
CA GLY A 470 5.43 -26.25 -18.96
C GLY A 470 5.21 -26.09 -20.47
N THR A 471 4.76 -24.93 -20.95
CA THR A 471 4.46 -24.67 -22.37
C THR A 471 5.33 -23.59 -23.01
N GLU A 472 6.55 -23.38 -22.49
CA GLU A 472 7.48 -22.37 -22.99
C GLU A 472 7.61 -22.41 -24.53
N GLY A 473 7.53 -21.25 -25.18
CA GLY A 473 7.57 -21.11 -26.63
C GLY A 473 6.21 -21.23 -27.34
N GLN A 474 5.14 -21.67 -26.66
CA GLN A 474 3.77 -21.66 -27.22
C GLN A 474 3.07 -20.30 -27.11
N ASN A 475 3.69 -19.39 -26.34
CA ASN A 475 3.27 -18.00 -26.12
C ASN A 475 1.82 -17.85 -25.64
N ILE A 476 1.36 -18.74 -24.75
CA ILE A 476 -0.03 -18.74 -24.25
C ILE A 476 -0.30 -17.48 -23.44
N HIS A 477 0.60 -17.13 -22.52
CA HIS A 477 0.43 -15.97 -21.65
C HIS A 477 0.51 -14.66 -22.46
N ALA A 478 1.43 -14.57 -23.43
CA ALA A 478 1.46 -13.44 -24.35
C ALA A 478 0.19 -13.30 -25.19
N LYS A 479 -0.43 -14.39 -25.65
CA LYS A 479 -1.73 -14.31 -26.36
C LYS A 479 -2.81 -13.71 -25.47
N CYS A 480 -2.82 -14.07 -24.18
CA CYS A 480 -3.73 -13.47 -23.21
C CYS A 480 -3.45 -11.97 -23.02
N ALA A 481 -2.20 -11.60 -22.77
CA ALA A 481 -1.79 -10.21 -22.58
C ALA A 481 -2.11 -9.34 -23.81
N THR A 482 -1.75 -9.82 -25.00
CA THR A 482 -2.00 -9.11 -26.27
C THR A 482 -3.50 -8.98 -26.58
N SER A 483 -4.32 -9.99 -26.25
CA SER A 483 -5.78 -9.91 -26.37
C SER A 483 -6.39 -8.92 -25.37
N ALA A 484 -5.86 -8.85 -24.14
CA ALA A 484 -6.26 -7.86 -23.14
C ALA A 484 -6.02 -6.44 -23.67
N VAL A 485 -4.85 -6.15 -24.26
CA VAL A 485 -4.54 -4.85 -24.86
C VAL A 485 -5.47 -4.51 -26.04
N ASP A 486 -5.80 -5.48 -26.89
CA ASP A 486 -6.73 -5.29 -28.01
C ASP A 486 -8.16 -4.92 -27.54
N ASN A 487 -8.64 -5.59 -26.48
CA ASN A 487 -9.94 -5.29 -25.90
C ASN A 487 -9.93 -3.97 -25.11
N LEU A 488 -8.84 -3.66 -24.41
CA LEU A 488 -8.65 -2.38 -23.75
C LEU A 488 -8.73 -1.23 -24.76
N PHE A 489 -8.06 -1.34 -25.92
CA PHE A 489 -8.17 -0.33 -26.99
C PHE A 489 -9.63 -0.06 -27.35
N SER A 490 -10.41 -1.13 -27.57
CA SER A 490 -11.83 -1.03 -27.95
C SER A 490 -12.67 -0.34 -26.86
N GLN A 491 -12.41 -0.67 -25.60
CA GLN A 491 -13.11 -0.10 -24.44
C GLN A 491 -12.74 1.37 -24.21
N VAL A 492 -11.45 1.72 -24.24
CA VAL A 492 -10.97 3.11 -24.12
C VAL A 492 -11.50 3.94 -25.28
N LYS A 493 -11.51 3.42 -26.51
CA LYS A 493 -12.09 4.12 -27.67
C LYS A 493 -13.59 4.35 -27.53
N ALA A 494 -14.33 3.39 -26.95
CA ALA A 494 -15.76 3.56 -26.68
C ALA A 494 -16.03 4.65 -25.62
N ILE A 495 -15.15 4.76 -24.61
CA ILE A 495 -15.26 5.79 -23.57
C ILE A 495 -14.86 7.16 -24.13
N TRP A 496 -13.80 7.29 -24.93
CA TRP A 496 -13.34 8.55 -25.54
C TRP A 496 -13.39 8.48 -27.07
N PRO A 497 -14.58 8.45 -27.70
CA PRO A 497 -14.73 8.31 -29.14
C PRO A 497 -14.17 9.50 -29.93
N GLU A 498 -13.99 10.65 -29.27
CA GLU A 498 -13.42 11.86 -29.87
C GLU A 498 -11.90 11.80 -30.07
N LYS A 499 -11.18 10.90 -29.40
CA LYS A 499 -9.72 10.74 -29.55
C LYS A 499 -9.43 9.86 -30.77
N ASP A 500 -8.44 10.21 -31.57
CA ASP A 500 -8.00 9.36 -32.67
C ASP A 500 -7.29 8.07 -32.18
N ASP A 501 -7.13 7.09 -33.07
CA ASP A 501 -6.60 5.78 -32.71
C ASP A 501 -5.14 5.83 -32.24
N ALA A 502 -4.35 6.78 -32.77
CA ALA A 502 -2.96 6.98 -32.34
C ALA A 502 -2.89 7.53 -30.91
N THR A 503 -3.78 8.45 -30.55
CA THR A 503 -3.93 8.98 -29.20
C THR A 503 -4.40 7.88 -28.24
N VAL A 504 -5.41 7.09 -28.64
CA VAL A 504 -5.90 5.99 -27.80
C VAL A 504 -4.82 4.95 -27.58
N ASN A 505 -4.07 4.52 -28.61
CA ASN A 505 -2.95 3.60 -28.41
C ASN A 505 -1.89 4.20 -27.48
N GLY A 506 -1.51 5.46 -27.66
CA GLY A 506 -0.55 6.14 -26.79
C GLY A 506 -1.00 6.27 -25.32
N MET A 507 -2.30 6.09 -25.04
CA MET A 507 -2.84 6.02 -23.68
C MET A 507 -2.77 4.60 -23.09
N LEU A 508 -2.49 3.55 -23.87
CA LEU A 508 -2.49 2.18 -23.35
C LEU A 508 -1.15 1.85 -22.67
N GLY A 509 -1.21 1.06 -21.60
CA GLY A 509 -0.06 0.43 -20.98
C GLY A 509 -0.30 -1.04 -20.70
N THR A 510 0.76 -1.85 -20.64
CA THR A 510 0.68 -3.27 -20.29
C THR A 510 1.76 -3.60 -19.26
N THR A 511 1.37 -4.30 -18.19
CA THR A 511 2.27 -4.72 -17.12
C THR A 511 2.03 -6.19 -16.81
N PRO A 512 2.82 -7.12 -17.38
CA PRO A 512 2.81 -8.51 -16.96
C PRO A 512 3.56 -8.72 -15.64
N MET A 513 3.21 -9.78 -14.92
CA MET A 513 4.04 -10.34 -13.86
C MET A 513 5.02 -11.31 -14.51
N ILE A 514 6.32 -11.11 -14.34
CA ILE A 514 7.34 -11.91 -15.03
C ILE A 514 7.55 -13.26 -14.37
N GLY A 515 7.89 -14.32 -15.12
CA GLY A 515 8.11 -15.64 -14.54
C GLY A 515 6.83 -16.26 -13.98
N TYR A 516 6.92 -16.94 -12.83
CA TYR A 516 5.76 -17.57 -12.20
C TYR A 516 4.83 -16.52 -11.57
N ASN A 517 3.54 -16.70 -11.81
CA ASN A 517 2.46 -15.84 -11.34
C ASN A 517 1.82 -16.37 -10.05
N ASP A 518 1.00 -15.55 -9.39
CA ASP A 518 0.26 -15.94 -8.18
C ASP A 518 -0.78 -17.03 -8.47
N VAL A 519 -1.38 -17.00 -9.68
CA VAL A 519 -2.27 -18.05 -10.16
C VAL A 519 -1.47 -19.30 -10.54
N GLN A 520 -1.73 -20.39 -9.84
CA GLN A 520 -1.10 -21.67 -10.12
C GLN A 520 -1.31 -22.08 -11.60
N GLY A 521 -0.21 -22.40 -12.26
CA GLY A 521 -0.20 -22.80 -13.67
C GLY A 521 -0.03 -21.65 -14.66
N GLU A 522 0.01 -20.40 -14.22
CA GLU A 522 0.41 -19.26 -15.04
C GLU A 522 1.91 -18.97 -14.89
N VAL A 523 2.59 -18.90 -16.03
CA VAL A 523 4.00 -18.53 -16.15
C VAL A 523 4.19 -17.64 -17.38
N PHE A 524 4.73 -16.44 -17.16
CA PHE A 524 5.13 -15.52 -18.22
C PHE A 524 6.59 -15.77 -18.60
N PHE A 525 6.83 -16.44 -19.74
CA PHE A 525 8.17 -16.80 -20.18
C PHE A 525 8.88 -15.68 -20.93
N MET A 526 10.20 -15.83 -21.12
CA MET A 526 11.00 -14.94 -21.97
C MET A 526 10.49 -14.87 -23.42
N SER A 527 9.88 -15.96 -23.92
CA SER A 527 9.25 -15.98 -25.25
C SER A 527 7.98 -15.12 -25.30
N ASP A 528 7.19 -15.09 -24.22
CA ASP A 528 6.03 -14.21 -24.09
C ASP A 528 6.44 -12.73 -24.08
N ALA A 529 7.50 -12.39 -23.34
CA ALA A 529 8.03 -11.02 -23.25
C ALA A 529 8.31 -10.41 -24.63
N ARG A 530 8.89 -11.19 -25.55
CA ARG A 530 9.21 -10.74 -26.92
C ARG A 530 7.95 -10.45 -27.74
N VAL A 531 6.89 -11.24 -27.56
CA VAL A 531 5.61 -11.04 -28.25
C VAL A 531 4.92 -9.79 -27.74
N VAL A 532 4.87 -9.59 -26.42
CA VAL A 532 4.29 -8.39 -25.79
C VAL A 532 5.05 -7.14 -26.22
N PHE A 533 6.38 -7.17 -26.20
CA PHE A 533 7.22 -6.06 -26.67
C PHE A 533 6.95 -5.71 -28.13
N GLN A 534 6.83 -6.72 -29.00
CA GLN A 534 6.56 -6.49 -30.42
C GLN A 534 5.18 -5.86 -30.63
N GLN A 535 4.13 -6.36 -29.97
CA GLN A 535 2.80 -5.76 -30.07
C GLN A 535 2.78 -4.32 -29.55
N ALA A 536 3.44 -4.05 -28.43
CA ALA A 536 3.55 -2.71 -27.86
C ALA A 536 4.16 -1.71 -28.86
N LYS A 537 5.20 -2.13 -29.59
CA LYS A 537 5.79 -1.33 -30.68
C LYS A 537 4.86 -1.15 -31.86
N ASP A 538 4.24 -2.23 -32.35
CA ASP A 538 3.37 -2.18 -33.53
C ASP A 538 2.14 -1.30 -33.29
N ARG A 539 1.60 -1.33 -32.07
CA ARG A 539 0.49 -0.47 -31.64
C ARG A 539 0.92 0.95 -31.25
N ASN A 540 2.22 1.19 -31.01
CA ASN A 540 2.74 2.42 -30.41
C ASN A 540 2.07 2.77 -29.06
N ILE A 541 2.00 1.78 -28.15
CA ILE A 541 1.39 2.01 -26.83
C ILE A 541 2.24 2.97 -25.98
N GLY A 542 1.67 3.57 -24.93
CA GLY A 542 2.39 4.56 -24.11
C GLY A 542 3.39 3.94 -23.13
N MET A 543 3.07 2.77 -22.55
CA MET A 543 3.86 2.21 -21.45
C MET A 543 3.98 0.68 -21.50
N ILE A 544 5.15 0.17 -21.13
CA ILE A 544 5.33 -1.21 -20.68
C ILE A 544 5.84 -1.18 -19.24
N GLY A 545 5.26 -1.98 -18.36
CA GLY A 545 5.79 -2.26 -17.02
C GLY A 545 6.11 -3.74 -16.87
N ILE A 546 6.70 -4.12 -15.73
CA ILE A 546 6.67 -5.50 -15.22
C ILE A 546 6.42 -5.45 -13.72
N TRP A 547 5.76 -6.47 -13.18
CA TRP A 547 5.83 -6.80 -11.76
C TRP A 547 6.85 -7.93 -11.56
N SER A 548 8.05 -7.67 -11.03
CA SER A 548 8.62 -6.38 -10.63
C SER A 548 10.14 -6.39 -10.85
N MET A 549 10.83 -5.26 -10.69
CA MET A 549 12.28 -5.18 -10.92
C MET A 549 13.10 -6.10 -10.02
N PHE A 550 12.72 -6.24 -8.75
CA PHE A 550 13.45 -7.13 -7.85
C PHE A 550 13.17 -8.61 -8.16
N ARG A 551 12.05 -8.91 -8.84
CA ARG A 551 11.77 -10.24 -9.37
C ARG A 551 12.54 -10.56 -10.64
N ASP A 552 13.14 -9.59 -11.33
CA ASP A 552 13.86 -9.83 -12.60
C ASP A 552 15.27 -10.40 -12.36
N GLN A 553 15.29 -11.50 -11.62
CA GLN A 553 16.46 -12.30 -11.30
C GLN A 553 16.07 -13.78 -11.21
N PRO A 554 17.03 -14.69 -11.45
CA PRO A 554 16.81 -16.13 -11.33
C PRO A 554 16.42 -16.51 -9.90
N GLY A 555 15.79 -17.67 -9.76
CA GLY A 555 15.50 -18.28 -8.47
C GLY A 555 15.13 -19.74 -8.60
N THR A 556 14.42 -20.22 -7.60
CA THR A 556 13.95 -21.61 -7.56
C THR A 556 12.76 -21.79 -8.48
N ALA A 557 12.84 -22.75 -9.40
CA ALA A 557 11.76 -23.11 -10.31
C ALA A 557 10.42 -23.26 -9.58
N GLY A 558 9.41 -22.48 -9.96
CA GLY A 558 8.06 -22.54 -9.39
C GLY A 558 7.86 -21.76 -8.08
N TYR A 559 8.89 -21.08 -7.58
CA TYR A 559 8.73 -20.15 -6.47
C TYR A 559 8.03 -18.86 -6.92
N VAL A 560 7.08 -18.40 -6.11
CA VAL A 560 6.41 -17.10 -6.28
C VAL A 560 6.73 -16.26 -5.06
N GLY A 561 7.34 -15.10 -5.28
CA GLY A 561 7.68 -14.16 -4.23
C GLY A 561 8.25 -12.87 -4.79
N PRO A 562 8.60 -11.91 -3.91
CA PRO A 562 9.03 -10.57 -4.31
C PRO A 562 10.48 -10.52 -4.81
N GLU A 563 11.27 -11.56 -4.56
CA GLU A 563 12.73 -11.52 -4.68
C GLU A 563 13.26 -12.24 -5.93
N ASN A 564 12.44 -12.98 -6.67
CA ASN A 564 12.85 -13.58 -7.94
C ASN A 564 11.63 -14.01 -8.75
N SER A 565 11.86 -14.29 -10.03
CA SER A 565 10.83 -14.64 -11.00
C SER A 565 10.38 -16.10 -10.91
N GLY A 566 11.04 -16.90 -10.06
CA GLY A 566 10.88 -18.36 -10.06
C GLY A 566 11.41 -19.05 -11.31
N MET A 567 12.11 -18.34 -12.20
CA MET A 567 12.80 -18.93 -13.36
C MET A 567 14.23 -19.32 -12.99
N THR A 568 14.78 -20.39 -13.57
CA THR A 568 16.21 -20.71 -13.37
C THR A 568 17.12 -19.72 -14.12
N GLU A 569 18.40 -19.68 -13.74
CA GLU A 569 19.43 -18.87 -14.44
C GLU A 569 19.50 -19.16 -15.95
N GLN A 570 19.25 -20.41 -16.37
CA GLN A 570 19.21 -20.76 -17.79
C GLN A 570 17.95 -20.27 -18.50
N GLN A 571 16.83 -20.15 -17.79
CA GLN A 571 15.54 -19.72 -18.35
C GLN A 571 15.45 -18.20 -18.43
N ALA A 572 15.85 -17.50 -17.36
CA ALA A 572 15.91 -16.05 -17.30
C ALA A 572 17.06 -15.64 -16.38
N PRO A 573 18.25 -15.28 -16.94
CA PRO A 573 19.32 -14.70 -16.13
C PRO A 573 18.92 -13.33 -15.58
N ILE A 574 19.72 -12.79 -14.68
CA ILE A 574 19.44 -11.49 -14.07
C ILE A 574 19.18 -10.39 -15.12
N TYR A 575 18.09 -9.65 -14.91
CA TYR A 575 17.56 -8.59 -15.77
C TYR A 575 17.17 -9.01 -17.20
N ALA A 576 16.93 -10.30 -17.45
CA ALA A 576 16.59 -10.79 -18.77
C ALA A 576 15.31 -10.15 -19.34
N TYR A 577 14.26 -10.00 -18.53
CA TYR A 577 13.01 -9.39 -18.99
C TYR A 577 13.22 -7.90 -19.28
N SER A 578 13.93 -7.19 -18.40
CA SER A 578 14.26 -5.78 -18.59
C SER A 578 15.10 -5.55 -19.85
N LYS A 579 16.05 -6.44 -20.19
CA LYS A 579 16.80 -6.36 -21.45
C LYS A 579 15.90 -6.43 -22.69
N VAL A 580 14.76 -7.11 -22.61
CA VAL A 580 13.76 -7.15 -23.69
C VAL A 580 12.97 -5.84 -23.77
N PHE A 581 12.55 -5.30 -22.63
CA PHE A 581 11.62 -4.16 -22.59
C PHE A 581 12.29 -2.78 -22.56
N ALA A 582 13.50 -2.63 -22.02
CA ALA A 582 14.21 -1.36 -21.90
C ALA A 582 14.35 -0.59 -23.22
N PRO A 583 14.58 -1.23 -24.39
CA PRO A 583 14.60 -0.53 -25.68
C PRO A 583 13.27 0.12 -26.10
N PHE A 584 12.17 -0.10 -25.36
CA PHE A 584 10.89 0.56 -25.60
C PHE A 584 10.92 2.05 -25.23
N THR A 585 11.78 2.45 -24.30
CA THR A 585 11.88 3.84 -23.87
C THR A 585 12.44 4.72 -24.99
N THR A 586 11.75 5.82 -25.28
CA THR A 586 12.13 6.80 -26.31
C THR A 586 12.59 8.12 -25.69
N THR A 587 13.47 8.85 -26.38
CA THR A 587 13.83 10.22 -26.01
C THR A 587 12.72 11.21 -26.37
N SER A 588 12.79 12.44 -25.85
CA SER A 588 11.86 13.55 -26.15
C SER A 588 11.72 13.85 -27.66
N GLY A 589 12.68 13.43 -28.50
CA GLY A 589 12.66 13.56 -29.96
C GLY A 589 12.09 12.34 -30.70
N GLY A 590 11.52 11.36 -29.99
CA GLY A 590 10.97 10.13 -30.58
C GLY A 590 12.02 9.16 -31.14
N GLN A 591 13.30 9.40 -30.89
CA GLN A 591 14.36 8.45 -31.20
C GLN A 591 14.53 7.46 -30.04
N PRO A 592 14.85 6.18 -30.31
CA PRO A 592 15.30 5.26 -29.28
C PRO A 592 16.40 5.92 -28.45
N VAL A 593 16.39 5.73 -27.12
CA VAL A 593 17.52 6.19 -26.29
C VAL A 593 18.79 5.57 -26.89
N PRO A 594 19.75 6.39 -27.36
CA PRO A 594 20.95 5.86 -27.98
C PRO A 594 21.63 4.89 -27.01
N PRO A 595 22.19 3.76 -27.50
CA PRO A 595 22.99 2.90 -26.64
C PRO A 595 24.07 3.76 -26.00
N VAL A 596 24.31 3.55 -24.70
CA VAL A 596 25.28 4.32 -23.92
C VAL A 596 26.63 4.22 -24.63
N THR A 597 27.08 5.30 -25.26
CA THR A 597 28.41 5.34 -25.88
C THR A 597 29.40 5.82 -24.82
N GLY A 598 30.02 4.87 -24.14
CA GLY A 598 30.94 5.05 -23.03
C GLY A 598 31.08 3.74 -22.26
N ASN A 599 32.07 3.64 -21.38
CA ASN A 599 32.22 2.46 -20.52
C ASN A 599 30.96 2.24 -19.66
N VAL A 600 30.41 1.04 -19.70
CA VAL A 600 29.23 0.61 -18.97
C VAL A 600 29.66 0.13 -17.58
N PRO A 601 29.14 0.70 -16.47
CA PRO A 601 29.47 0.23 -15.14
C PRO A 601 29.25 -1.28 -14.97
N PRO A 602 30.09 -1.95 -14.16
CA PRO A 602 29.99 -3.39 -14.01
C PRO A 602 28.73 -3.74 -13.22
N VAL A 603 28.24 -4.97 -13.36
CA VAL A 603 27.17 -5.52 -12.51
C VAL A 603 27.81 -6.44 -11.49
N ALA A 604 27.78 -6.04 -10.23
CA ALA A 604 28.23 -6.87 -9.12
C ALA A 604 27.19 -7.96 -8.80
N ASN A 605 27.66 -9.19 -8.61
CA ASN A 605 26.85 -10.32 -8.18
C ASN A 605 27.58 -11.03 -7.05
N ALA A 606 27.07 -10.91 -5.82
CA ALA A 606 27.68 -11.50 -4.62
C ALA A 606 27.28 -12.98 -4.40
N GLY A 607 26.52 -13.58 -5.32
CA GLY A 607 25.95 -14.91 -5.16
C GLY A 607 24.78 -14.96 -4.17
N ILE A 608 24.05 -16.07 -4.19
CA ILE A 608 22.92 -16.28 -3.27
C ILE A 608 23.38 -16.37 -1.82
N SER A 609 22.49 -16.02 -0.89
CA SER A 609 22.69 -16.30 0.52
C SER A 609 22.85 -17.80 0.77
N GLN A 610 23.81 -18.16 1.62
CA GLN A 610 24.20 -19.55 1.87
C GLN A 610 23.84 -19.98 3.29
N THR A 611 23.49 -21.25 3.47
CA THR A 611 23.47 -21.92 4.78
C THR A 611 24.46 -23.06 4.75
N VAL A 612 25.47 -23.04 5.63
CA VAL A 612 26.63 -23.94 5.56
C VAL A 612 27.03 -24.49 6.93
N ASP A 613 27.58 -25.70 6.95
CA ASP A 613 28.25 -26.24 8.14
C ASP A 613 29.64 -25.60 8.27
N GLY A 614 29.91 -24.99 9.43
CA GLY A 614 31.16 -24.26 9.71
C GLY A 614 32.39 -25.14 9.92
N SER A 615 32.30 -26.45 9.66
CA SER A 615 33.41 -27.40 9.80
C SER A 615 34.52 -27.25 8.74
N GLN A 616 34.28 -26.46 7.68
CA GLN A 616 35.23 -26.23 6.58
C GLN A 616 35.31 -24.74 6.18
N ALA A 617 36.25 -24.42 5.28
CA ALA A 617 36.35 -23.10 4.67
C ALA A 617 35.13 -22.83 3.78
N ILE A 618 34.48 -21.70 4.02
CA ILE A 618 33.27 -21.23 3.34
C ILE A 618 33.70 -20.33 2.18
N THR A 619 33.07 -20.47 1.01
CA THR A 619 33.41 -19.71 -0.20
C THR A 619 32.31 -18.71 -0.55
N LEU A 620 32.67 -17.44 -0.69
CA LEU A 620 31.88 -16.40 -1.33
C LEU A 620 32.24 -16.37 -2.82
N ASP A 621 31.25 -16.40 -3.70
CA ASP A 621 31.48 -16.54 -5.14
C ASP A 621 30.84 -15.38 -5.92
N GLY A 622 31.71 -14.47 -6.34
CA GLY A 622 31.38 -13.27 -7.09
C GLY A 622 31.60 -13.42 -8.59
N SER A 623 31.93 -14.62 -9.06
CA SER A 623 32.26 -14.88 -10.48
C SER A 623 31.10 -14.66 -11.44
N GLY A 624 29.87 -14.57 -10.93
CA GLY A 624 28.69 -14.15 -11.71
C GLY A 624 28.62 -12.64 -11.98
N SER A 625 29.58 -11.85 -11.50
CA SER A 625 29.67 -10.42 -11.82
C SER A 625 30.09 -10.24 -13.27
N THR A 626 29.51 -9.27 -13.94
CA THR A 626 29.70 -9.09 -15.39
C THR A 626 29.99 -7.65 -15.73
N ASP A 627 30.77 -7.47 -16.78
CA ASP A 627 30.93 -6.20 -17.46
C ASP A 627 30.32 -6.33 -18.85
N GLN A 628 29.52 -5.35 -19.25
CA GLN A 628 28.82 -5.41 -20.53
C GLN A 628 29.73 -5.17 -21.72
N ASP A 629 30.78 -4.36 -21.53
CA ASP A 629 31.77 -4.05 -22.55
C ASP A 629 32.89 -5.10 -22.59
N GLY A 630 32.91 -6.00 -21.60
CA GLY A 630 33.89 -7.07 -21.46
C GLY A 630 35.17 -6.62 -20.76
N ASP A 631 35.12 -5.49 -20.07
CA ASP A 631 36.25 -4.94 -19.32
C ASP A 631 36.69 -5.88 -18.19
N ALA A 632 37.98 -5.80 -17.86
CA ALA A 632 38.54 -6.60 -16.78
C ALA A 632 38.03 -6.10 -15.42
N LEU A 633 37.37 -7.00 -14.69
CA LEU A 633 36.82 -6.70 -13.38
C LEU A 633 37.85 -6.90 -12.27
N THR A 634 37.84 -5.97 -11.32
CA THR A 634 38.49 -6.11 -10.01
C THR A 634 37.44 -6.32 -8.93
N TYR A 635 37.77 -7.10 -7.91
CA TYR A 635 36.83 -7.53 -6.88
C TYR A 635 37.31 -7.05 -5.52
N GLN A 636 36.37 -6.77 -4.63
CA GLN A 636 36.66 -6.45 -3.23
C GLN A 636 35.51 -6.94 -2.36
N TRP A 637 35.80 -7.93 -1.51
CA TRP A 637 34.91 -8.46 -0.51
C TRP A 637 35.16 -7.77 0.83
N GLU A 638 34.08 -7.35 1.46
CA GLU A 638 34.08 -6.79 2.81
C GLU A 638 33.02 -7.51 3.65
N GLN A 639 33.35 -7.79 4.91
CA GLN A 639 32.36 -8.22 5.88
C GLN A 639 31.62 -7.00 6.45
N THR A 640 30.31 -6.94 6.27
CA THR A 640 29.45 -5.83 6.69
C THR A 640 28.65 -6.12 7.97
N GLY A 641 28.68 -7.35 8.47
CA GLY A 641 28.04 -7.72 9.74
C GLY A 641 28.28 -9.16 10.17
N GLY A 642 27.90 -9.46 11.42
CA GLY A 642 28.14 -10.77 12.06
C GLY A 642 29.48 -10.85 12.80
N PRO A 643 29.82 -12.02 13.37
CA PRO A 643 31.11 -12.22 14.05
C PRO A 643 32.28 -12.01 13.10
N ALA A 644 33.35 -11.31 13.53
CA ALA A 644 34.46 -10.96 12.65
C ALA A 644 35.20 -12.21 12.12
N VAL A 645 35.44 -12.25 10.81
CA VAL A 645 36.22 -13.30 10.14
C VAL A 645 37.35 -12.71 9.29
N THR A 646 38.39 -13.50 9.07
CA THR A 646 39.45 -13.14 8.11
C THR A 646 39.12 -13.73 6.74
N LEU A 647 38.93 -12.85 5.74
CA LEU A 647 38.73 -13.23 4.35
C LEU A 647 40.09 -13.51 3.68
N THR A 648 40.23 -14.68 3.06
CA THR A 648 41.33 -15.02 2.14
C THR A 648 40.85 -14.82 0.71
N GLY A 649 41.63 -14.13 -0.13
CA GLY A 649 41.22 -13.79 -1.50
C GLY A 649 40.12 -12.73 -1.55
N ALA A 650 40.08 -11.81 -0.59
CA ALA A 650 39.09 -10.74 -0.54
C ALA A 650 39.11 -9.83 -1.79
N ASP A 651 40.22 -9.78 -2.51
CA ASP A 651 40.40 -9.04 -3.76
C ASP A 651 40.16 -9.87 -5.03
N ALA A 652 39.68 -11.11 -4.89
CA ALA A 652 39.43 -12.04 -5.99
C ALA A 652 37.93 -12.27 -6.20
N ALA A 653 37.57 -12.82 -7.38
CA ALA A 653 36.19 -13.21 -7.69
C ALA A 653 35.64 -14.23 -6.67
N LYS A 654 36.51 -15.03 -6.04
CA LYS A 654 36.14 -15.96 -4.97
C LYS A 654 36.95 -15.65 -3.73
N ALA A 655 36.26 -15.32 -2.64
CA ALA A 655 36.86 -15.16 -1.32
C ALA A 655 36.46 -16.34 -0.43
N THR A 656 37.31 -16.69 0.54
CA THR A 656 37.00 -17.75 1.51
C THR A 656 37.25 -17.30 2.93
N PHE A 657 36.49 -17.83 3.88
CA PHE A 657 36.76 -17.66 5.31
C PHE A 657 36.45 -18.94 6.08
N SER A 658 36.96 -19.03 7.30
CA SER A 658 36.64 -20.10 8.23
C SER A 658 36.07 -19.51 9.51
N VAL A 659 35.21 -20.26 10.18
CA VAL A 659 34.71 -19.88 11.51
C VAL A 659 35.55 -20.51 12.61
N GLU A 660 35.69 -19.82 13.74
CA GLU A 660 36.39 -20.38 14.90
C GLU A 660 35.59 -21.55 15.50
N GLN A 661 36.32 -22.57 15.98
CA GLN A 661 35.74 -23.76 16.60
C GLN A 661 35.69 -23.61 18.13
N PRO A 662 34.62 -24.06 18.80
CA PRO A 662 33.46 -24.76 18.24
C PRO A 662 32.50 -23.83 17.47
N VAL A 663 31.98 -24.29 16.33
CA VAL A 663 31.00 -23.54 15.52
C VAL A 663 29.81 -23.11 16.40
N GLN A 664 29.54 -21.80 16.43
CA GLN A 664 28.29 -21.23 16.93
C GLN A 664 27.39 -20.85 15.76
N HIS A 665 26.08 -20.96 15.95
CA HIS A 665 25.10 -20.49 14.99
C HIS A 665 25.20 -18.98 14.82
N ALA A 666 25.56 -18.53 13.63
CA ALA A 666 25.76 -17.12 13.36
C ALA A 666 25.51 -16.78 11.90
N THR A 667 24.97 -15.59 11.67
CA THR A 667 24.82 -15.01 10.33
C THR A 667 25.93 -14.00 10.10
N TYR A 668 26.65 -14.19 8.99
CA TYR A 668 27.70 -13.31 8.50
C TYR A 668 27.15 -12.58 7.27
N LYS A 669 27.38 -11.27 7.19
CA LYS A 669 26.94 -10.44 6.06
C LYS A 669 28.17 -9.94 5.31
N PHE A 670 28.13 -10.00 4.00
CA PHE A 670 29.24 -9.61 3.13
C PHE A 670 28.75 -8.72 2.00
N ARG A 671 29.61 -7.79 1.58
CA ARG A 671 29.45 -6.97 0.38
C ARG A 671 30.55 -7.31 -0.60
N LEU A 672 30.17 -7.55 -1.84
CA LEU A 672 31.08 -7.57 -2.98
C LEU A 672 31.02 -6.21 -3.68
N THR A 673 32.16 -5.55 -3.84
CA THR A 673 32.33 -4.43 -4.75
C THR A 673 33.09 -4.91 -5.97
N VAL A 674 32.59 -4.57 -7.15
CA VAL A 674 33.21 -4.89 -8.44
C VAL A 674 33.52 -3.57 -9.14
N LYS A 675 34.72 -3.44 -9.70
CA LYS A 675 35.14 -2.25 -10.45
C LYS A 675 35.72 -2.62 -11.80
N ASP A 676 35.40 -1.83 -12.80
CA ASP A 676 36.10 -1.83 -14.09
C ASP A 676 37.17 -0.71 -14.07
N SER A 677 37.59 -0.24 -15.25
CA SER A 677 38.57 0.84 -15.39
C SER A 677 38.07 2.25 -15.04
N GLU A 678 36.75 2.49 -14.99
CA GLU A 678 36.13 3.82 -14.82
C GLU A 678 35.04 3.91 -13.73
N HIS A 679 34.45 2.79 -13.31
CA HIS A 679 33.21 2.68 -12.54
C HIS A 679 33.24 1.51 -11.54
N SER A 680 32.29 1.53 -10.59
CA SER A 680 32.14 0.49 -9.57
C SER A 680 30.68 0.21 -9.26
N ALA A 681 30.35 -1.05 -8.97
CA ALA A 681 29.05 -1.49 -8.46
C ALA A 681 29.24 -2.42 -7.26
N TYR A 682 28.18 -2.65 -6.49
CA TYR A 682 28.23 -3.57 -5.34
C TYR A 682 26.98 -4.46 -5.23
N ALA A 683 27.13 -5.58 -4.54
CA ALA A 683 26.07 -6.50 -4.20
C ALA A 683 26.29 -7.08 -2.79
N ASP A 684 25.23 -7.34 -2.05
CA ASP A 684 25.27 -7.88 -0.70
C ASP A 684 24.83 -9.36 -0.68
N THR A 685 25.43 -10.17 0.19
CA THR A 685 25.06 -11.58 0.43
C THR A 685 25.20 -11.94 1.91
N THR A 686 24.57 -13.04 2.34
CA THR A 686 24.66 -13.53 3.72
C THR A 686 25.04 -14.99 3.79
N VAL A 687 25.83 -15.36 4.80
CA VAL A 687 26.13 -16.76 5.12
C VAL A 687 25.61 -17.05 6.52
N SER A 688 24.67 -17.98 6.63
CA SER A 688 24.26 -18.58 7.90
C SER A 688 25.11 -19.82 8.16
N VAL A 689 25.95 -19.76 9.19
CA VAL A 689 26.77 -20.89 9.61
C VAL A 689 26.06 -21.64 10.71
N VAL A 690 25.93 -22.95 10.53
CA VAL A 690 25.18 -23.84 11.43
C VAL A 690 26.10 -24.90 12.01
N ASN A 691 25.82 -25.32 13.23
CA ASN A 691 26.48 -26.46 13.86
C ASN A 691 25.52 -27.64 13.89
N ALA A 692 25.64 -28.54 12.91
CA ALA A 692 24.78 -29.72 12.80
C ALA A 692 24.84 -30.67 14.02
N ALA A 693 25.90 -30.59 14.84
CA ALA A 693 26.03 -31.37 16.07
C ALA A 693 25.35 -30.73 17.29
N GLN A 694 24.90 -29.48 17.19
CA GLN A 694 24.22 -28.75 18.26
C GLN A 694 23.00 -27.97 17.72
N PRO A 695 21.93 -28.66 17.27
CA PRO A 695 20.78 -28.01 16.66
C PRO A 695 20.12 -26.98 17.59
N ILE A 696 19.60 -25.90 17.03
CA ILE A 696 18.94 -24.82 17.79
C ILE A 696 17.43 -24.88 17.56
N ALA A 697 16.66 -24.73 18.63
CA ALA A 697 15.22 -24.65 18.50
C ALA A 697 14.82 -23.39 17.71
N PRO A 698 13.77 -23.46 16.87
CA PRO A 698 13.29 -22.31 16.10
C PRO A 698 12.92 -21.17 17.03
N THR A 699 13.07 -19.92 16.60
CA THR A 699 12.50 -18.76 17.29
C THR A 699 11.16 -18.43 16.66
N LEU A 700 10.11 -18.40 17.48
CA LEU A 700 8.74 -18.17 17.04
C LEU A 700 8.24 -16.81 17.52
N THR A 701 7.85 -15.95 16.59
CA THR A 701 7.23 -14.65 16.85
C THR A 701 5.77 -14.68 16.46
N LEU A 702 4.91 -14.19 17.34
CA LEU A 702 3.47 -14.13 17.15
C LEU A 702 2.92 -12.90 17.88
N ALA A 703 2.04 -12.15 17.23
CA ALA A 703 1.39 -11.00 17.86
C ALA A 703 0.64 -11.45 19.14
N PRO A 704 0.69 -10.68 20.24
CA PRO A 704 0.18 -11.12 21.54
C PRO A 704 -1.35 -11.23 21.60
N SER A 705 -2.07 -10.52 20.71
CA SER A 705 -3.52 -10.58 20.63
C SER A 705 -4.07 -10.23 19.26
N TRP A 706 -5.22 -10.82 18.93
CA TRP A 706 -6.02 -10.58 17.74
C TRP A 706 -7.47 -10.30 18.14
N GLN A 707 -8.17 -9.52 17.33
CA GLN A 707 -9.61 -9.26 17.52
C GLN A 707 -10.38 -9.64 16.27
N VAL A 708 -11.54 -10.27 16.46
CA VAL A 708 -12.44 -10.68 15.37
C VAL A 708 -13.88 -10.59 15.85
N GLN A 709 -14.82 -10.31 14.95
CA GLN A 709 -16.24 -10.38 15.25
C GLN A 709 -16.76 -11.81 15.12
N SER A 710 -17.74 -12.23 15.91
CA SER A 710 -18.41 -13.53 15.75
C SER A 710 -18.82 -13.79 14.30
N GLY A 711 -18.63 -15.01 13.83
CA GLY A 711 -18.96 -15.42 12.46
C GLY A 711 -18.02 -14.87 11.38
N SER A 712 -17.14 -13.91 11.68
CA SER A 712 -16.13 -13.42 10.75
C SER A 712 -14.89 -14.29 10.76
N GLN A 713 -14.10 -14.22 9.69
CA GLN A 713 -12.79 -14.88 9.63
C GLN A 713 -11.68 -13.96 10.10
N VAL A 714 -10.70 -14.54 10.79
CA VAL A 714 -9.41 -13.91 11.09
C VAL A 714 -8.31 -14.83 10.60
N VAL A 715 -7.30 -14.24 9.96
CA VAL A 715 -6.08 -14.94 9.57
C VAL A 715 -4.99 -14.52 10.54
N ILE A 716 -4.49 -15.48 11.30
CA ILE A 716 -3.43 -15.29 12.29
C ILE A 716 -2.15 -15.86 11.70
N THR A 717 -1.17 -15.00 11.45
CA THR A 717 0.13 -15.41 10.92
C THR A 717 1.16 -15.43 12.03
N ALA A 718 1.84 -16.57 12.17
CA ALA A 718 3.01 -16.71 13.00
C ALA A 718 4.27 -16.73 12.12
N THR A 719 5.35 -16.12 12.60
CA THR A 719 6.63 -16.09 11.87
C THR A 719 7.67 -16.83 12.69
N ALA A 720 8.38 -17.76 12.08
CA ALA A 720 9.49 -18.44 12.73
C ALA A 720 10.78 -18.22 11.95
N THR A 721 11.87 -18.08 12.68
CA THR A 721 13.22 -18.07 12.14
C THR A 721 13.99 -19.16 12.85
N ASP A 722 14.69 -20.00 12.10
CA ASP A 722 15.47 -21.10 12.64
C ASP A 722 16.89 -21.01 12.08
N PRO A 723 17.93 -20.97 12.93
CA PRO A 723 19.29 -20.85 12.45
C PRO A 723 19.73 -22.03 11.58
N ASP A 724 19.21 -23.24 11.81
CA ASP A 724 19.62 -24.49 11.16
C ASP A 724 18.53 -25.16 10.32
N SER A 725 17.39 -24.49 10.10
CA SER A 725 16.29 -24.95 9.25
C SER A 725 15.74 -23.85 8.35
N THR A 726 15.51 -24.19 7.10
CA THR A 726 14.76 -23.35 6.14
C THR A 726 13.25 -23.42 6.41
N GLY A 727 12.47 -22.44 5.93
CA GLY A 727 11.02 -22.38 6.21
C GLY A 727 10.23 -23.62 5.80
N ASN A 728 10.65 -24.31 4.73
CA ASN A 728 10.10 -25.58 4.24
C ASN A 728 10.50 -26.80 5.08
N GLN A 729 11.49 -26.68 5.96
CA GLN A 729 11.85 -27.68 6.97
C GLN A 729 11.10 -27.48 8.29
N LEU A 730 10.35 -26.38 8.43
CA LEU A 730 9.57 -26.09 9.63
C LEU A 730 8.19 -26.73 9.54
N THR A 731 7.87 -27.57 10.52
CA THR A 731 6.54 -28.17 10.67
C THR A 731 5.74 -27.37 11.68
N TRP A 732 4.58 -26.91 11.24
CA TRP A 732 3.71 -26.08 12.06
C TRP A 732 2.58 -26.90 12.66
N SER A 733 2.21 -26.54 13.88
CA SER A 733 1.04 -27.07 14.55
C SER A 733 0.40 -25.98 15.41
N TRP A 734 -0.92 -25.94 15.44
CA TRP A 734 -1.66 -25.03 16.31
C TRP A 734 -2.46 -25.81 17.34
N THR A 735 -2.27 -25.48 18.62
CA THR A 735 -3.17 -25.91 19.68
C THR A 735 -4.28 -24.87 19.80
N ILE A 736 -5.49 -25.28 19.42
CA ILE A 736 -6.69 -24.46 19.46
C ILE A 736 -7.67 -25.01 20.52
N PRO A 737 -8.41 -24.15 21.23
CA PRO A 737 -9.47 -24.59 22.13
C PRO A 737 -10.58 -25.31 21.36
N SER A 738 -11.13 -26.38 21.93
CA SER A 738 -12.16 -27.21 21.28
C SER A 738 -13.46 -26.47 20.94
N GLN A 739 -13.65 -25.28 21.51
CA GLN A 739 -14.78 -24.39 21.21
C GLN A 739 -14.64 -23.69 19.84
N LEU A 740 -13.46 -23.67 19.24
CA LEU A 740 -13.22 -23.16 17.88
C LEU A 740 -13.31 -24.33 16.90
N THR A 741 -14.48 -24.52 16.28
CA THR A 741 -14.77 -25.69 15.44
C THR A 741 -14.54 -25.47 13.95
N GLN A 742 -14.43 -24.21 13.50
CA GLN A 742 -14.19 -23.84 12.11
C GLN A 742 -12.81 -23.19 11.96
N VAL A 743 -11.79 -24.04 11.89
CA VAL A 743 -10.39 -23.60 11.81
C VAL A 743 -9.68 -24.36 10.69
N THR A 744 -8.91 -23.66 9.87
CA THR A 744 -8.07 -24.23 8.81
C THR A 744 -6.65 -23.70 8.93
N GLY A 745 -5.68 -24.37 8.29
CA GLY A 745 -4.27 -23.97 8.34
C GLY A 745 -3.53 -24.38 9.62
N GLN A 746 -4.10 -25.27 10.44
CA GLN A 746 -3.48 -25.74 11.69
C GLN A 746 -2.13 -26.44 11.51
N GLY A 747 -1.82 -26.90 10.31
CA GLY A 747 -0.52 -27.46 9.92
C GLY A 747 0.43 -26.46 9.24
N THR A 748 0.10 -25.17 9.24
CA THR A 748 0.82 -24.11 8.51
C THR A 748 1.16 -22.95 9.44
N ASN A 749 1.98 -22.01 8.96
CA ASN A 749 2.31 -20.78 9.69
C ASN A 749 1.13 -19.77 9.77
N THR A 750 0.07 -20.01 8.99
CA THR A 750 -1.16 -19.20 8.99
C THR A 750 -2.34 -20.00 9.50
N LEU A 751 -3.01 -19.50 10.54
CA LEU A 751 -4.24 -20.09 11.08
C LEU A 751 -5.43 -19.23 10.67
N THR A 752 -6.36 -19.80 9.90
CA THR A 752 -7.62 -19.12 9.58
C THR A 752 -8.71 -19.64 10.51
N ILE A 753 -9.33 -18.75 11.29
CA ILE A 753 -10.41 -19.08 12.22
C ILE A 753 -11.66 -18.36 11.79
N THR A 754 -12.74 -19.10 11.53
CA THR A 754 -14.09 -18.51 11.56
C THR A 754 -14.53 -18.43 13.02
N ALA A 755 -14.70 -17.22 13.52
CA ALA A 755 -14.99 -16.98 14.92
C ALA A 755 -16.35 -17.59 15.31
N PRO A 756 -16.46 -18.33 16.43
CA PRO A 756 -17.75 -18.86 16.88
C PRO A 756 -18.70 -17.72 17.26
N SER A 757 -19.99 -18.01 17.25
CA SER A 757 -20.99 -17.09 17.78
C SER A 757 -20.84 -16.96 19.30
N VAL A 758 -20.64 -15.74 19.78
CA VAL A 758 -20.55 -15.37 21.19
C VAL A 758 -21.50 -14.21 21.46
N THR A 759 -22.03 -14.13 22.67
CA THR A 759 -22.98 -13.08 23.11
C THR A 759 -22.33 -12.03 24.03
N THR A 760 -21.13 -12.34 24.53
CA THR A 760 -20.24 -11.44 25.25
C THR A 760 -18.84 -11.63 24.71
N VAL A 761 -17.94 -10.66 24.91
CA VAL A 761 -16.53 -10.80 24.47
C VAL A 761 -15.95 -12.07 25.09
N LYS A 762 -15.44 -12.97 24.25
CA LYS A 762 -14.75 -14.18 24.68
C LYS A 762 -13.32 -14.16 24.16
N SER A 763 -12.39 -14.50 25.04
CA SER A 763 -10.98 -14.64 24.70
C SER A 763 -10.62 -16.11 24.59
N TYR A 764 -10.00 -16.50 23.48
CA TYR A 764 -9.50 -17.84 23.19
C TYR A 764 -7.98 -17.79 23.14
N GLN A 765 -7.31 -18.60 23.96
CA GLN A 765 -5.86 -18.73 23.89
C GLN A 765 -5.50 -19.71 22.78
N LEU A 766 -4.63 -19.28 21.88
CA LEU A 766 -4.13 -20.08 20.77
C LEU A 766 -2.62 -20.23 20.97
N THR A 767 -2.11 -21.44 20.77
CA THR A 767 -0.67 -21.69 20.84
C THR A 767 -0.20 -22.15 19.46
N ALA A 768 0.64 -21.34 18.83
CA ALA A 768 1.42 -21.78 17.69
C ALA A 768 2.61 -22.60 18.21
N ARG A 769 2.90 -23.71 17.56
CA ARG A 769 4.10 -24.50 17.76
C ARG A 769 4.74 -24.74 16.41
N VAL A 770 6.02 -24.44 16.34
CA VAL A 770 6.86 -24.75 15.18
C VAL A 770 7.92 -25.75 15.62
N ILE A 771 8.13 -26.78 14.80
CA ILE A 771 9.14 -27.81 14.99
C ILE A 771 10.11 -27.72 13.82
N ASP A 772 11.39 -27.81 14.12
CA ASP A 772 12.42 -27.91 13.10
C ASP A 772 12.60 -29.37 12.61
N GLN A 773 13.54 -29.57 11.70
CA GLN A 773 13.91 -30.90 11.20
C GLN A 773 14.59 -31.80 12.24
N ASN A 774 15.12 -31.21 13.31
CA ASN A 774 15.82 -31.89 14.41
C ASN A 774 14.87 -32.23 15.57
N ASN A 775 13.57 -32.00 15.39
CA ASN A 775 12.51 -32.21 16.36
C ASN A 775 12.61 -31.30 17.62
N LEU A 776 13.36 -30.20 17.53
CA LEU A 776 13.31 -29.10 18.49
C LEU A 776 12.14 -28.18 18.16
N SER A 777 11.60 -27.48 19.16
CA SER A 777 10.41 -26.68 18.93
C SER A 777 10.35 -25.42 19.76
N ALA A 778 9.69 -24.40 19.20
CA ALA A 778 9.25 -23.23 19.95
C ALA A 778 7.73 -23.11 19.91
N THR A 779 7.23 -22.45 20.95
CA THR A 779 5.82 -22.17 21.12
C THR A 779 5.62 -20.70 21.42
N ALA A 780 4.60 -20.10 20.81
CA ALA A 780 4.16 -18.76 21.13
C ALA A 780 2.66 -18.76 21.34
N ASN A 781 2.20 -17.94 22.30
CA ASN A 781 0.80 -17.83 22.63
C ASN A 781 0.24 -16.51 22.10
N THR A 782 -1.00 -16.54 21.66
CA THR A 782 -1.77 -15.35 21.33
C THR A 782 -3.19 -15.47 21.85
N ALA A 783 -3.81 -14.33 22.15
CA ALA A 783 -5.21 -14.27 22.53
C ALA A 783 -6.06 -13.84 21.33
N LEU A 784 -6.99 -14.69 20.90
CA LEU A 784 -8.07 -14.27 20.00
C LEU A 784 -9.26 -13.78 20.81
N GLN A 785 -9.52 -12.48 20.78
CA GLN A 785 -10.76 -11.91 21.31
C GLN A 785 -11.84 -11.95 20.22
N VAL A 786 -12.84 -12.79 20.45
CA VAL A 786 -14.07 -12.80 19.66
C VAL A 786 -15.05 -11.84 20.32
N ASN A 787 -15.33 -10.77 19.62
CA ASN A 787 -16.35 -9.81 20.01
C ASN A 787 -17.71 -10.32 19.52
N PRO A 788 -18.76 -10.22 20.37
CA PRO A 788 -20.09 -10.65 19.99
C PRO A 788 -20.58 -9.79 18.83
N VAL A 789 -21.09 -10.44 17.78
CA VAL A 789 -21.97 -9.75 16.84
C VAL A 789 -23.23 -9.43 17.63
N ALA A 790 -23.63 -8.16 17.63
CA ALA A 790 -24.88 -7.75 18.28
C ALA A 790 -26.01 -8.65 17.77
N THR A 791 -26.57 -9.48 18.66
CA THR A 791 -27.66 -10.37 18.27
C THR A 791 -28.84 -9.54 17.80
N PRO A 792 -29.45 -9.84 16.64
CA PRO A 792 -30.72 -9.24 16.29
C PRO A 792 -31.72 -9.61 17.39
N THR A 793 -32.44 -8.61 17.89
CA THR A 793 -33.61 -8.86 18.73
C THR A 793 -34.59 -9.67 17.87
N PRO A 794 -35.09 -10.84 18.31
CA PRO A 794 -35.93 -11.68 17.45
C PRO A 794 -37.15 -10.89 16.95
N PRO A 795 -37.65 -11.17 15.73
CA PRO A 795 -38.72 -10.40 15.14
C PRO A 795 -39.92 -10.41 16.09
N THR A 796 -40.47 -9.23 16.36
CA THR A 796 -41.81 -9.15 16.93
C THR A 796 -42.74 -9.73 15.88
N PRO A 797 -43.47 -10.83 16.15
CA PRO A 797 -44.32 -11.44 15.14
C PRO A 797 -45.42 -10.45 14.77
N SER A 798 -45.44 -10.00 13.52
CA SER A 798 -46.54 -9.19 13.00
C SER A 798 -47.69 -10.11 12.58
N GLY A 799 -48.82 -9.97 13.25
CA GLY A 799 -50.08 -10.61 12.91
C GLY A 799 -51.06 -10.50 14.07
N ASP A 800 -52.36 -10.46 13.76
CA ASP A 800 -53.43 -10.25 14.73
C ASP A 800 -53.64 -11.50 15.59
N TYR A 801 -52.91 -11.61 16.71
CA TYR A 801 -53.13 -12.65 17.73
C TYR A 801 -53.32 -12.00 19.11
N GLN A 802 -54.17 -12.61 19.93
CA GLN A 802 -54.59 -12.08 21.23
C GLN A 802 -53.74 -12.61 22.38
N TYR A 803 -53.23 -13.84 22.26
CA TYR A 803 -52.39 -14.48 23.29
C TYR A 803 -51.24 -15.29 22.70
N THR A 804 -50.19 -15.56 23.46
CA THR A 804 -49.15 -16.53 23.06
C THR A 804 -49.41 -17.84 23.79
N TYR A 805 -49.49 -18.96 23.06
CA TYR A 805 -49.80 -20.26 23.67
C TYR A 805 -48.66 -20.74 24.59
N PRO A 806 -48.93 -21.25 25.82
CA PRO A 806 -50.23 -21.51 26.46
C PRO A 806 -50.64 -20.44 27.50
N LYS A 807 -50.17 -19.20 27.36
CA LYS A 807 -50.45 -18.14 28.35
C LYS A 807 -51.94 -17.80 28.37
N ASP A 808 -52.53 -17.77 29.57
CA ASP A 808 -53.95 -17.52 29.79
C ASP A 808 -54.89 -18.50 29.06
N ILE A 809 -54.49 -19.77 28.94
CA ILE A 809 -55.22 -20.83 28.22
C ILE A 809 -56.70 -20.98 28.60
N SER A 810 -57.09 -20.61 29.84
CA SER A 810 -58.47 -20.60 30.30
C SER A 810 -59.36 -19.55 29.63
N LYS A 811 -58.77 -18.56 28.93
CA LYS A 811 -59.47 -17.51 28.18
C LYS A 811 -59.71 -17.88 26.72
N TYR A 812 -59.21 -19.02 26.25
CA TYR A 812 -59.31 -19.41 24.85
C TYR A 812 -60.73 -19.89 24.55
N THR A 813 -61.43 -19.11 23.73
CA THR A 813 -62.79 -19.38 23.26
C THR A 813 -62.81 -19.36 21.73
N ALA A 814 -63.92 -19.75 21.11
CA ALA A 814 -64.08 -19.71 19.66
C ALA A 814 -63.63 -18.37 19.06
N GLY A 815 -62.79 -18.41 18.02
CA GLY A 815 -62.22 -17.23 17.36
C GLY A 815 -60.97 -16.65 18.04
N THR A 816 -60.54 -17.20 19.19
CA THR A 816 -59.33 -16.72 19.86
C THR A 816 -58.09 -17.04 19.03
N ARG A 817 -57.30 -16.03 18.70
CA ARG A 817 -56.05 -16.17 17.93
C ARG A 817 -54.85 -16.24 18.85
N VAL A 818 -54.04 -17.28 18.71
CA VAL A 818 -52.84 -17.47 19.52
C VAL A 818 -51.60 -17.65 18.67
N LEU A 819 -50.49 -17.09 19.12
CA LEU A 819 -49.18 -17.40 18.56
C LEU A 819 -48.71 -18.76 19.09
N GLY A 820 -48.55 -19.73 18.20
CA GLY A 820 -47.97 -21.03 18.49
C GLY A 820 -46.46 -20.93 18.69
N LYS A 821 -45.86 -21.92 19.36
CA LYS A 821 -44.40 -21.94 19.61
C LYS A 821 -43.56 -22.12 18.35
N ASP A 822 -44.17 -22.54 17.25
CA ASP A 822 -43.57 -22.60 15.92
C ASP A 822 -43.60 -21.24 15.19
N GLY A 823 -44.07 -20.18 15.87
CA GLY A 823 -44.13 -18.81 15.33
C GLY A 823 -45.33 -18.54 14.42
N SER A 824 -46.24 -19.49 14.24
CA SER A 824 -47.46 -19.30 13.42
C SER A 824 -48.67 -18.89 14.27
N ILE A 825 -49.66 -18.22 13.66
CA ILE A 825 -50.92 -17.86 14.34
C ILE A 825 -51.97 -18.95 14.13
N TYR A 826 -52.68 -19.28 15.19
CA TYR A 826 -53.72 -20.31 15.20
C TYR A 826 -55.00 -19.75 15.80
N GLU A 827 -56.12 -19.93 15.11
CA GLU A 827 -57.43 -19.47 15.56
C GLU A 827 -58.25 -20.65 16.11
N CYS A 828 -58.77 -20.50 17.33
CA CYS A 828 -59.58 -21.51 18.00
C CYS A 828 -60.90 -21.70 17.25
N LYS A 829 -61.23 -22.94 16.86
CA LYS A 829 -62.42 -23.22 16.05
C LYS A 829 -63.72 -22.93 16.81
N PRO A 830 -64.84 -22.64 16.10
CA PRO A 830 -66.15 -22.48 16.72
C PRO A 830 -66.68 -23.78 17.36
N PHE A 831 -67.77 -23.65 18.14
CA PHE A 831 -68.48 -24.79 18.73
C PHE A 831 -68.84 -25.85 17.67
N PRO A 832 -68.70 -27.16 17.94
CA PRO A 832 -68.44 -27.79 19.24
C PRO A 832 -66.97 -27.92 19.67
N TYR A 833 -66.03 -27.47 18.83
CA TYR A 833 -64.59 -27.76 19.01
C TYR A 833 -63.84 -26.74 19.87
N SER A 834 -64.45 -25.57 20.10
CA SER A 834 -63.84 -24.48 20.86
C SER A 834 -63.40 -24.87 22.27
N GLY A 835 -64.06 -25.87 22.89
CA GLY A 835 -63.72 -26.36 24.23
C GLY A 835 -62.41 -27.17 24.28
N TRP A 836 -61.79 -27.47 23.15
CA TRP A 836 -60.53 -28.22 23.05
C TRP A 836 -59.29 -27.33 23.00
N CYS A 837 -59.45 -26.06 22.60
CA CYS A 837 -58.38 -25.06 22.56
C CYS A 837 -57.73 -24.81 23.93
N SER A 838 -58.48 -25.04 25.00
CA SER A 838 -58.03 -24.86 26.38
C SER A 838 -57.70 -26.18 27.10
N GLN A 839 -57.57 -27.30 26.38
CA GLN A 839 -57.34 -28.63 26.96
C GLN A 839 -55.86 -29.03 26.95
N ALA A 840 -55.58 -30.27 27.38
CA ALA A 840 -54.23 -30.77 27.57
C ALA A 840 -53.35 -30.61 26.32
N ALA A 841 -52.20 -29.94 26.49
CA ALA A 841 -51.29 -29.56 25.41
C ALA A 841 -50.77 -30.74 24.57
N TRP A 842 -50.54 -31.92 25.20
CA TRP A 842 -50.09 -33.10 24.46
C TRP A 842 -51.06 -33.51 23.33
N ALA A 843 -52.36 -33.23 23.52
CA ALA A 843 -53.39 -33.50 22.53
C ALA A 843 -53.66 -32.29 21.62
N TYR A 844 -53.77 -31.08 22.18
CA TYR A 844 -54.33 -29.92 21.45
C TYR A 844 -53.40 -28.69 21.35
N GLU A 845 -52.10 -28.81 21.62
CA GLU A 845 -51.13 -27.72 21.41
C GLU A 845 -51.12 -27.29 19.91
N PRO A 846 -51.36 -26.01 19.58
CA PRO A 846 -51.40 -25.56 18.18
C PRO A 846 -50.11 -25.90 17.43
N GLY A 847 -50.24 -26.53 16.26
CA GLY A 847 -49.13 -26.95 15.42
C GLY A 847 -48.38 -28.21 15.86
N LYS A 848 -48.65 -28.77 17.05
CA LYS A 848 -47.85 -29.86 17.62
C LYS A 848 -48.64 -31.01 18.26
N GLY A 849 -49.74 -30.74 18.97
CA GLY A 849 -50.50 -31.75 19.70
C GLY A 849 -51.12 -32.80 18.77
N VAL A 850 -51.25 -34.06 19.21
CA VAL A 850 -51.65 -35.16 18.29
C VAL A 850 -52.99 -34.93 17.57
N ASN A 851 -53.88 -34.13 18.15
CA ASN A 851 -55.20 -33.75 17.62
C ASN A 851 -55.33 -32.22 17.46
N TRP A 852 -54.24 -31.48 17.30
CA TRP A 852 -54.29 -30.01 17.30
C TRP A 852 -55.20 -29.42 16.21
N LYS A 853 -55.29 -30.08 15.05
CA LYS A 853 -56.11 -29.65 13.91
C LYS A 853 -57.62 -29.69 14.19
N ASP A 854 -58.03 -30.39 15.23
CA ASP A 854 -59.42 -30.46 15.66
C ASP A 854 -59.81 -29.21 16.44
N ALA A 855 -58.86 -28.61 17.17
CA ALA A 855 -59.06 -27.41 17.99
C ALA A 855 -58.72 -26.10 17.25
N TRP A 856 -57.81 -26.12 16.28
CA TRP A 856 -57.23 -24.91 15.70
C TRP A 856 -57.22 -24.87 14.17
N ASP A 857 -57.50 -23.70 13.60
CA ASP A 857 -57.21 -23.38 12.19
C ASP A 857 -55.92 -22.55 12.12
N LYS A 858 -54.93 -23.00 11.34
CA LYS A 858 -53.68 -22.26 11.12
C LYS A 858 -53.96 -21.07 10.20
N ARG A 859 -53.58 -19.86 10.61
CA ARG A 859 -53.83 -18.60 9.90
C ARG A 859 -52.59 -18.07 9.20
#